data_AF-A0A6Q2Y0T2-F1
#
_entry.id   AF-A0A6Q2Y0T2-F1
#
_cell.length_a   1.000
_cell.length_b   1.000
_cell.length_c   1.000
_cell.angle_alpha   90.00
_cell.angle_beta   90.00
_cell.angle_gamma   90.00
#
_symmetry.space_group_name_H-M   'P 1'
#
loop_
_entity.id
_entity.type
_entity.pdbx_description
1 polymer ?
#
loop_
_entity_poly.entity_id
_entity_poly.type
_entity_poly.pdbx_seq_one_letter_code
_entity_poly.pdbx_strand_id
1 'polypeptide(L)'
;PRCPSESWERCVALEMQLLRFRLQAGKIRELLAEKMQELEQRVTESDQRAESAEKQVHVMEEKLKSANIQPSESENLLYRRYQELTNQVQEKDAVIKRLEVQLEKQILVRAQEAKTIEEKAAKIKDWVTFKLREVIKSQMCVQYGCHHCADDMCRAMSKCVLSVCRQKATQISSGPLPDEDSGSEDDSSSLASLRTSTLVPDRKGSTPGSPRAVKRGVSMSSISSESDYAIPPDAYSLDSDYSEPEHKVQRTSSYSCESLREPMLEKSGYLLKMGSQIKAWKRRWFILRNGEILYYKSPSDVIRKPQGQMELNSSCRIARGEGAQTFQLITEKKTFYLTADSPNILEEWIRVLQNILNVQASSPVTVENTATKPTVRGWLTKVKHGHSKLVWCSLVGKVFYYFRNQDDKLPLGQLRMREAVVEEVDRSCDSDEDYEAGGRGFLSSHCTLVVHPREQSPNYLLIGTKQEKDTWLYHLTVAAGSSASFKVGTEYEQLVGNLLDVEGDPDSALWRSEALCFSKEGLRWPLTTLPSEALQTEALKLFKSCQLFINVLVESPSIDYHVSLAQNALQVCLTHPELQNEMYCQLIKQTNQRTPHNYSLTQCWQLLSVCVALFLPQQHFLWYLRQYLQLHADPRYTEVGKYVVYCQRSVERTLQNGEREAKPSRMEILSILLRNPYHHSLPFSIPVHFMNNTYQVVGFDGSTTVEEFLNTLNQRVGMRKPHLSGFALFTDDPSGKDLEHCLQPSVKICDVISKWEQALKELHPGKYEGTRIVRLTYKSRLCFRAQAKGETERERLLLAYQVNDEVHQGHFPVNKELALEVAALMAQVEHGDLDRRAPSPSSPSSSSSPQLKTQQILLQALERFYPKRYKQDCNMDQLRDLSDRLATKWSVLRGCSASECVRIYLTVARKWPLFGAKLFSAKPVPPSCVEQSQVWLAVNEEGLCVLDQTMHLLATYSYQSVITFGGCRDDLMVVVSQNKEQGGGKKSVEKLVFAMAKPKVSYNVRHFPSMTYTTKGPTLL
;
A
#
# COMPACT_ATOMS: atom_id res chain seq x y z
N PRO A 1 34.39 31.08 -30.15
CA PRO A 1 33.29 31.19 -29.17
C PRO A 1 31.95 30.81 -29.84
N ARG A 2 31.12 29.97 -29.20
CA ARG A 2 29.84 29.47 -29.77
C ARG A 2 28.66 30.41 -29.46
N CYS A 3 27.55 30.22 -30.17
CA CYS A 3 26.41 31.15 -30.29
C CYS A 3 25.65 31.46 -28.97
N PRO A 4 24.96 32.61 -28.89
CA PRO A 4 24.11 33.01 -27.76
C PRO A 4 22.65 32.50 -27.81
N SER A 5 22.26 31.67 -28.79
CA SER A 5 20.86 31.28 -29.04
C SER A 5 20.19 30.52 -27.88
N GLU A 6 20.88 29.55 -27.28
CA GLU A 6 20.34 28.75 -26.15
C GLU A 6 20.03 29.59 -24.90
N SER A 7 20.69 30.75 -24.75
CA SER A 7 20.44 31.68 -23.64
C SER A 7 19.11 32.41 -23.81
N TRP A 8 18.81 32.84 -25.05
CA TRP A 8 17.56 33.52 -25.38
C TRP A 8 16.34 32.61 -25.17
N GLU A 9 16.42 31.37 -25.64
CA GLU A 9 15.34 30.38 -25.48
C GLU A 9 15.05 30.08 -24.01
N ARG A 10 16.09 30.01 -23.16
CA ARG A 10 15.92 29.87 -21.70
C ARG A 10 15.29 31.10 -21.05
N CYS A 11 15.67 32.31 -21.45
CA CYS A 11 15.03 33.54 -20.96
C CYS A 11 13.54 33.59 -21.33
N VAL A 12 13.18 33.30 -22.59
CA VAL A 12 11.79 33.26 -23.05
C VAL A 12 10.99 32.18 -22.30
N ALA A 13 11.58 31.00 -22.06
CA ALA A 13 10.94 29.93 -21.28
C ALA A 13 10.67 30.36 -19.81
N LEU A 14 11.63 31.06 -19.18
CA LEU A 14 11.48 31.60 -17.83
C LEU A 14 10.43 32.72 -17.75
N GLU A 15 10.37 33.61 -18.74
CA GLU A 15 9.32 34.63 -18.83
C GLU A 15 7.92 34.00 -19.01
N MET A 16 7.80 32.97 -19.84
CA MET A 16 6.55 32.21 -19.97
C MET A 16 6.15 31.51 -18.66
N GLN A 17 7.10 30.97 -17.89
CA GLN A 17 6.80 30.39 -16.57
C GLN A 17 6.38 31.47 -15.55
N LEU A 18 7.06 32.63 -15.53
CA LEU A 18 6.69 33.75 -14.67
C LEU A 18 5.28 34.28 -14.99
N LEU A 19 4.92 34.33 -16.27
CA LEU A 19 3.57 34.72 -16.72
C LEU A 19 2.51 33.70 -16.28
N ARG A 20 2.77 32.39 -16.44
CA ARG A 20 1.88 31.33 -15.92
C ARG A 20 1.68 31.43 -14.40
N PHE A 21 2.76 31.66 -13.65
CA PHE A 21 2.69 31.82 -12.20
C PHE A 21 1.85 33.04 -11.80
N ARG A 22 2.01 34.18 -12.49
CA ARG A 22 1.18 35.39 -12.27
C ARG A 22 -0.31 35.12 -12.57
N LEU A 23 -0.62 34.39 -13.64
CA LEU A 23 -1.99 34.02 -13.99
C LEU A 23 -2.60 33.05 -12.95
N GLN A 24 -1.86 32.05 -12.49
CA GLN A 24 -2.30 31.17 -11.39
C GLN A 24 -2.53 31.94 -10.09
N ALA A 25 -1.63 32.85 -9.71
CA ALA A 25 -1.78 33.70 -8.53
C ALA A 25 -2.94 34.72 -8.66
N GLY A 26 -3.33 35.09 -9.90
CA GLY A 26 -4.59 35.81 -10.16
C GLY A 26 -5.79 34.92 -9.85
N LYS A 27 -5.87 33.76 -10.50
CA LYS A 27 -7.00 32.82 -10.37
C LYS A 27 -7.18 32.27 -8.95
N ILE A 28 -6.11 32.11 -8.18
CA ILE A 28 -6.18 31.75 -6.74
C ILE A 28 -6.85 32.86 -5.92
N ARG A 29 -6.56 34.14 -6.20
CA ARG A 29 -7.19 35.28 -5.49
C ARG A 29 -8.67 35.42 -5.84
N GLU A 30 -9.01 35.18 -7.11
CA GLU A 30 -10.38 35.18 -7.61
C GLU A 30 -11.21 34.06 -6.95
N LEU A 31 -10.69 32.83 -6.92
CA LEU A 31 -11.30 31.69 -6.21
C LEU A 31 -11.41 31.90 -4.69
N LEU A 32 -10.46 32.62 -4.07
CA LEU A 32 -10.55 32.98 -2.65
C LEU A 32 -11.67 34.00 -2.40
N ALA A 33 -11.84 34.97 -3.28
CA ALA A 33 -12.92 35.95 -3.18
C ALA A 33 -14.30 35.30 -3.37
N GLU A 34 -14.46 34.45 -4.38
CA GLU A 34 -15.68 33.65 -4.59
C GLU A 34 -16.01 32.79 -3.36
N LYS A 35 -15.00 32.12 -2.78
CA LYS A 35 -15.20 31.31 -1.57
C LYS A 35 -15.50 32.12 -0.31
N MET A 36 -14.99 33.33 -0.20
CA MET A 36 -15.33 34.24 0.90
C MET A 36 -16.79 34.69 0.79
N GLN A 37 -17.23 35.06 -0.42
CA GLN A 37 -18.61 35.44 -0.70
C GLN A 37 -19.62 34.28 -0.48
N GLU A 38 -19.25 33.05 -0.87
CA GLU A 38 -20.04 31.84 -0.56
C GLU A 38 -20.18 31.60 0.96
N LEU A 39 -19.12 31.87 1.73
CA LEU A 39 -19.16 31.74 3.19
C LEU A 39 -20.05 32.82 3.83
N GLU A 40 -19.94 34.07 3.38
CA GLU A 40 -20.79 35.19 3.82
C GLU A 40 -22.28 34.93 3.53
N GLN A 41 -22.60 34.43 2.34
CA GLN A 41 -23.98 34.06 1.99
C GLN A 41 -24.51 32.95 2.89
N ARG A 42 -23.73 31.88 3.15
CA ARG A 42 -24.14 30.79 4.04
C ARG A 42 -24.34 31.21 5.50
N VAL A 43 -23.57 32.20 5.99
CA VAL A 43 -23.80 32.80 7.31
C VAL A 43 -25.16 33.50 7.31
N THR A 44 -25.41 34.36 6.33
CA THR A 44 -26.70 35.06 6.16
C THR A 44 -27.89 34.10 6.08
N GLU A 45 -27.77 33.00 5.34
CA GLU A 45 -28.78 31.93 5.25
C GLU A 45 -28.92 31.09 6.54
N SER A 46 -27.91 31.10 7.42
CA SER A 46 -27.98 30.48 8.74
C SER A 46 -28.74 31.39 9.71
N ASP A 47 -28.43 32.68 9.70
CA ASP A 47 -29.04 33.69 10.57
C ASP A 47 -30.54 33.83 10.28
N GLN A 48 -30.93 33.88 9.00
CA GLN A 48 -32.35 33.87 8.60
C GLN A 48 -33.10 32.61 9.07
N ARG A 49 -32.44 31.45 9.13
CA ARG A 49 -33.05 30.22 9.65
C ARG A 49 -33.18 30.24 11.18
N ALA A 50 -32.22 30.82 11.89
CA ALA A 50 -32.32 31.05 13.32
C ALA A 50 -33.50 31.99 13.64
N GLU A 51 -33.59 33.15 12.97
CA GLU A 51 -34.67 34.13 13.14
C GLU A 51 -36.06 33.54 12.79
N SER A 52 -36.13 32.66 11.78
CA SER A 52 -37.37 31.93 11.44
C SER A 52 -37.76 30.92 12.53
N ALA A 53 -36.79 30.22 13.12
CA ALA A 53 -37.04 29.29 14.22
C ALA A 53 -37.50 30.02 15.50
N GLU A 54 -36.88 31.15 15.85
CA GLU A 54 -37.31 32.01 16.96
C GLU A 54 -38.75 32.48 16.78
N LYS A 55 -39.13 32.94 15.58
CA LYS A 55 -40.52 33.32 15.26
C LYS A 55 -41.49 32.15 15.43
N GLN A 56 -41.11 30.92 15.07
CA GLN A 56 -41.94 29.73 15.28
C GLN A 56 -42.09 29.37 16.76
N VAL A 57 -41.01 29.46 17.55
CA VAL A 57 -41.06 29.25 19.01
C VAL A 57 -41.99 30.28 19.65
N HIS A 58 -41.88 31.56 19.29
CA HIS A 58 -42.72 32.60 19.85
C HIS A 58 -44.21 32.43 19.50
N VAL A 59 -44.52 31.98 18.28
CA VAL A 59 -45.90 31.58 17.89
C VAL A 59 -46.39 30.35 18.66
N MET A 60 -45.51 29.41 19.03
CA MET A 60 -45.88 28.30 19.92
C MET A 60 -46.13 28.77 21.36
N GLU A 61 -45.35 29.72 21.89
CA GLU A 61 -45.57 30.32 23.22
C GLU A 61 -46.92 31.05 23.30
N GLU A 62 -47.29 31.83 22.29
CA GLU A 62 -48.61 32.49 22.17
C GLU A 62 -49.76 31.48 22.13
N LYS A 63 -49.57 30.36 21.40
CA LYS A 63 -50.55 29.27 21.33
C LYS A 63 -50.68 28.50 22.65
N LEU A 64 -49.59 28.34 23.40
CA LEU A 64 -49.64 27.75 24.75
C LEU A 64 -50.36 28.69 25.74
N LYS A 65 -50.10 30.00 25.69
CA LYS A 65 -50.77 30.98 26.57
C LYS A 65 -52.27 31.10 26.31
N SER A 66 -52.72 30.86 25.08
CA SER A 66 -54.15 30.88 24.72
C SER A 66 -54.88 29.54 24.96
N ALA A 67 -54.15 28.43 25.01
CA ALA A 67 -54.67 27.13 25.43
C ALA A 67 -54.68 27.01 26.97
N ASN A 68 -55.71 27.55 27.62
CA ASN A 68 -55.91 27.54 29.07
C ASN A 68 -56.16 26.11 29.62
N ILE A 69 -55.09 25.31 29.75
CA ILE A 69 -55.08 23.92 30.21
C ILE A 69 -54.45 23.86 31.60
N GLN A 70 -55.04 23.09 32.52
CA GLN A 70 -54.45 22.86 33.85
C GLN A 70 -53.38 21.75 33.81
N PRO A 71 -52.28 21.89 34.55
CA PRO A 71 -51.09 21.08 34.35
C PRO A 71 -51.25 19.64 34.88
N SER A 72 -50.96 18.68 34.02
CA SER A 72 -50.74 17.28 34.40
C SER A 72 -49.24 16.97 34.55
N GLU A 73 -48.88 15.84 35.16
CA GLU A 73 -47.48 15.51 35.52
C GLU A 73 -46.49 15.51 34.34
N SER A 74 -46.96 15.33 33.11
CA SER A 74 -46.16 15.43 31.88
C SER A 74 -45.64 16.84 31.60
N GLU A 75 -46.36 17.89 32.02
CA GLU A 75 -45.93 19.28 31.83
C GLU A 75 -44.78 19.66 32.77
N ASN A 76 -44.70 19.08 33.97
CA ASN A 76 -43.55 19.28 34.87
C ASN A 76 -42.24 18.70 34.28
N LEU A 77 -42.33 17.61 33.52
CA LEU A 77 -41.18 17.05 32.80
C LEU A 77 -40.77 17.94 31.62
N LEU A 78 -41.74 18.44 30.85
CA LEU A 78 -41.48 19.38 29.75
C LEU A 78 -40.91 20.72 30.25
N TYR A 79 -41.42 21.26 31.36
CA TYR A 79 -40.93 22.49 31.96
C TYR A 79 -39.49 22.36 32.48
N ARG A 80 -39.16 21.26 33.18
CA ARG A 80 -37.76 20.95 33.56
C ARG A 80 -36.87 20.81 32.33
N ARG A 81 -37.35 20.13 31.29
CA ARG A 81 -36.57 19.93 30.06
C ARG A 81 -36.35 21.22 29.27
N TYR A 82 -37.33 22.11 29.28
CA TYR A 82 -37.21 23.48 28.75
C TYR A 82 -36.17 24.27 29.55
N GLN A 83 -36.26 24.32 30.88
CA GLN A 83 -35.25 24.96 31.74
C GLN A 83 -33.84 24.41 31.51
N GLU A 84 -33.69 23.10 31.36
CA GLU A 84 -32.41 22.47 31.07
C GLU A 84 -31.87 22.86 29.68
N LEU A 85 -32.74 22.94 28.65
CA LEU A 85 -32.35 23.48 27.34
C LEU A 85 -31.98 24.96 27.41
N THR A 86 -32.74 25.80 28.13
CA THR A 86 -32.43 27.23 28.29
C THR A 86 -31.07 27.43 28.95
N ASN A 87 -30.77 26.66 30.00
CA ASN A 87 -29.46 26.69 30.65
C ASN A 87 -28.34 26.24 29.70
N GLN A 88 -28.56 25.18 28.91
CA GLN A 88 -27.59 24.75 27.89
C GLN A 88 -27.39 25.80 26.79
N VAL A 89 -28.44 26.50 26.34
CA VAL A 89 -28.31 27.60 25.37
C VAL A 89 -27.48 28.75 25.96
N GLN A 90 -27.76 29.19 27.19
CA GLN A 90 -26.98 30.23 27.86
C GLN A 90 -25.50 29.84 28.06
N GLU A 91 -25.22 28.57 28.39
CA GLU A 91 -23.85 28.06 28.47
C GLU A 91 -23.16 28.08 27.10
N LYS A 92 -23.87 27.70 26.03
CA LYS A 92 -23.37 27.73 24.65
C LYS A 92 -23.10 29.16 24.18
N ASP A 93 -23.95 30.12 24.48
CA ASP A 93 -23.74 31.55 24.17
C ASP A 93 -22.52 32.10 24.91
N ALA A 94 -22.31 31.70 26.17
CA ALA A 94 -21.11 32.03 26.93
C ALA A 94 -19.84 31.39 26.34
N VAL A 95 -19.94 30.19 25.74
CA VAL A 95 -18.84 29.58 24.96
C VAL A 95 -18.59 30.33 23.66
N ILE A 96 -19.64 30.68 22.91
CA ILE A 96 -19.55 31.42 21.64
C ILE A 96 -18.83 32.76 21.86
N LYS A 97 -19.26 33.56 22.85
CA LYS A 97 -18.59 34.84 23.19
C LYS A 97 -17.11 34.68 23.59
N ARG A 98 -16.75 33.57 24.25
CA ARG A 98 -15.34 33.27 24.54
C ARG A 98 -14.54 32.91 23.27
N LEU A 99 -15.16 32.18 22.33
CA LEU A 99 -14.56 31.82 21.06
C LEU A 99 -14.41 33.02 20.11
N GLU A 100 -15.37 33.93 20.08
CA GLU A 100 -15.30 35.21 19.35
C GLU A 100 -14.09 36.04 19.81
N VAL A 101 -13.94 36.25 21.11
CA VAL A 101 -12.78 36.96 21.70
C VAL A 101 -11.45 36.23 21.43
N GLN A 102 -11.44 34.90 21.34
CA GLN A 102 -10.25 34.13 20.94
C GLN A 102 -9.95 34.29 19.44
N LEU A 103 -10.98 34.33 18.59
CA LEU A 103 -10.86 34.52 17.15
C LEU A 103 -10.32 35.92 16.82
N GLU A 104 -10.84 36.98 17.46
CA GLU A 104 -10.33 38.35 17.33
C GLU A 104 -8.84 38.45 17.70
N LYS A 105 -8.44 37.83 18.82
CA LYS A 105 -7.03 37.74 19.22
C LYS A 105 -6.18 37.00 18.19
N GLN A 106 -6.70 35.92 17.60
CA GLN A 106 -5.98 35.17 16.57
C GLN A 106 -5.88 35.94 15.24
N ILE A 107 -6.89 36.73 14.88
CA ILE A 107 -6.86 37.66 13.74
C ILE A 107 -5.77 38.72 13.96
N LEU A 108 -5.70 39.32 15.16
CA LEU A 108 -4.69 40.32 15.49
C LEU A 108 -3.25 39.75 15.42
N VAL A 109 -3.03 38.54 15.97
CA VAL A 109 -1.74 37.84 15.88
C VAL A 109 -1.37 37.56 14.42
N ARG A 110 -2.30 37.05 13.60
CA ARG A 110 -2.02 36.79 12.18
C ARG A 110 -1.78 38.05 11.36
N ALA A 111 -2.43 39.16 11.69
CA ALA A 111 -2.13 40.46 11.07
C ALA A 111 -0.68 40.91 11.37
N GLN A 112 -0.22 40.71 12.61
CA GLN A 112 1.15 41.01 13.01
C GLN A 112 2.18 40.05 12.38
N GLU A 113 1.86 38.76 12.26
CA GLU A 113 2.67 37.78 11.52
C GLU A 113 2.76 38.13 10.04
N ALA A 114 1.64 38.47 9.39
CA ALA A 114 1.59 38.88 7.99
C ALA A 114 2.47 40.11 7.73
N LYS A 115 2.39 41.14 8.58
CA LYS A 115 3.28 42.31 8.53
C LYS A 115 4.75 41.94 8.67
N THR A 116 5.07 41.02 9.58
CA THR A 116 6.45 40.51 9.78
C THR A 116 6.95 39.73 8.56
N ILE A 117 6.07 38.98 7.88
CA ILE A 117 6.38 38.28 6.62
C ILE A 117 6.60 39.28 5.49
N GLU A 118 5.79 40.32 5.39
CA GLU A 118 5.90 41.38 4.38
C GLU A 118 7.21 42.17 4.54
N GLU A 119 7.60 42.53 5.77
CA GLU A 119 8.90 43.15 6.07
C GLU A 119 10.09 42.23 5.71
N LYS A 120 9.97 40.91 5.96
CA LYS A 120 10.99 39.92 5.54
C LYS A 120 11.05 39.79 4.01
N ALA A 121 9.90 39.78 3.34
CA ALA A 121 9.82 39.73 1.88
C ALA A 121 10.41 40.99 1.22
N ALA A 122 10.19 42.18 1.81
CA ALA A 122 10.84 43.42 1.39
C ALA A 122 12.37 43.33 1.52
N LYS A 123 12.90 42.88 2.67
CA LYS A 123 14.34 42.68 2.88
C LYS A 123 14.95 41.67 1.89
N ILE A 124 14.25 40.58 1.58
CA ILE A 124 14.67 39.61 0.56
C ILE A 124 14.67 40.25 -0.84
N LYS A 125 13.62 41.00 -1.19
CA LYS A 125 13.53 41.72 -2.46
C LYS A 125 14.69 42.71 -2.62
N ASP A 126 15.00 43.48 -1.58
CA ASP A 126 16.11 44.43 -1.60
C ASP A 126 17.46 43.73 -1.72
N TRP A 127 17.68 42.64 -0.99
CA TRP A 127 18.89 41.81 -1.10
C TRP A 127 19.05 41.20 -2.50
N VAL A 128 17.99 40.65 -3.10
CA VAL A 128 17.98 40.15 -4.48
C VAL A 128 18.29 41.28 -5.47
N THR A 129 17.69 42.46 -5.28
CA THR A 129 17.91 43.63 -6.16
C THR A 129 19.32 44.23 -5.98
N PHE A 130 19.94 44.07 -4.80
CA PHE A 130 21.34 44.40 -4.56
C PHE A 130 22.27 43.39 -5.25
N LYS A 131 22.04 42.08 -5.07
CA LYS A 131 22.84 41.03 -5.71
C LYS A 131 22.76 41.05 -7.23
N LEU A 132 21.58 41.33 -7.80
CA LEU A 132 21.43 41.58 -9.24
C LEU A 132 22.28 42.77 -9.71
N ARG A 133 22.34 43.86 -8.95
CA ARG A 133 23.20 45.02 -9.27
C ARG A 133 24.69 44.71 -9.14
N GLU A 134 25.11 43.88 -8.20
CA GLU A 134 26.49 43.37 -8.14
C GLU A 134 26.82 42.51 -9.37
N VAL A 135 25.96 41.54 -9.71
CA VAL A 135 26.15 40.67 -10.89
C VAL A 135 26.19 41.50 -12.18
N ILE A 136 25.31 42.48 -12.36
CA ILE A 136 25.32 43.39 -13.51
C ILE A 136 26.62 44.20 -13.55
N LYS A 137 27.11 44.73 -12.41
CA LYS A 137 28.41 45.43 -12.35
C LYS A 137 29.58 44.51 -12.71
N SER A 138 29.59 43.27 -12.22
CA SER A 138 30.62 42.29 -12.58
C SER A 138 30.57 41.95 -14.07
N GLN A 139 29.37 41.75 -14.63
CA GLN A 139 29.16 41.50 -16.06
C GLN A 139 29.70 42.66 -16.92
N MET A 140 29.38 43.91 -16.55
CA MET A 140 29.89 45.11 -17.23
C MET A 140 31.42 45.22 -17.09
N CYS A 141 31.99 44.96 -15.91
CA CYS A 141 33.44 45.04 -15.70
C CYS A 141 34.21 44.01 -16.55
N VAL A 142 33.68 42.80 -16.69
CA VAL A 142 34.22 41.77 -17.61
C VAL A 142 34.08 42.23 -19.06
N GLN A 143 32.95 42.83 -19.44
CA GLN A 143 32.73 43.32 -20.81
C GLN A 143 33.67 44.48 -21.19
N TYR A 144 33.88 45.46 -20.29
CA TYR A 144 34.86 46.54 -20.50
C TYR A 144 36.31 46.01 -20.56
N GLY A 145 36.66 45.03 -19.71
CA GLY A 145 37.97 44.37 -19.74
C GLY A 145 38.23 43.64 -21.07
N CYS A 146 37.25 42.87 -21.56
CA CYS A 146 37.35 42.23 -22.87
C CYS A 146 37.47 43.22 -24.04
N HIS A 147 36.78 44.37 -23.98
CA HIS A 147 36.93 45.42 -25.00
C HIS A 147 38.32 46.06 -24.98
N HIS A 148 38.91 46.35 -23.81
CA HIS A 148 40.28 46.88 -23.73
C HIS A 148 41.32 45.88 -24.26
N CYS A 149 41.25 44.60 -23.86
CA CYS A 149 42.14 43.57 -24.41
C CYS A 149 41.98 43.39 -25.93
N ALA A 150 40.76 43.52 -26.47
CA ALA A 150 40.54 43.46 -27.91
C ALA A 150 41.14 44.67 -28.65
N ASP A 151 40.95 45.88 -28.12
CA ASP A 151 41.51 47.11 -28.69
C ASP A 151 43.04 47.13 -28.66
N ASP A 152 43.66 46.70 -27.56
CA ASP A 152 45.13 46.62 -27.45
C ASP A 152 45.71 45.55 -28.38
N MET A 153 45.04 44.39 -28.52
CA MET A 153 45.46 43.35 -29.45
C MET A 153 45.31 43.81 -30.92
N CYS A 154 44.24 44.55 -31.25
CA CYS A 154 44.08 45.18 -32.55
C CYS A 154 45.16 46.24 -32.83
N ARG A 155 45.47 47.12 -31.86
CA ARG A 155 46.56 48.12 -31.99
C ARG A 155 47.93 47.45 -32.14
N ALA A 156 48.19 46.36 -31.41
CA ALA A 156 49.43 45.59 -31.53
C ALA A 156 49.57 44.95 -32.91
N MET A 157 48.51 44.30 -33.43
CA MET A 157 48.50 43.74 -34.78
C MET A 157 48.66 44.83 -35.86
N SER A 158 47.96 45.95 -35.78
CA SER A 158 48.11 47.04 -36.75
C SER A 158 49.52 47.64 -36.74
N LYS A 159 50.16 47.79 -35.58
CA LYS A 159 51.57 48.22 -35.48
C LYS A 159 52.53 47.21 -36.08
N CYS A 160 52.32 45.91 -35.84
CA CYS A 160 53.16 44.83 -36.37
C CYS A 160 53.03 44.69 -37.90
N VAL A 161 51.82 44.82 -38.44
CA VAL A 161 51.58 44.83 -39.90
C VAL A 161 52.22 46.07 -40.55
N LEU A 162 52.12 47.25 -39.93
CA LEU A 162 52.76 48.47 -40.44
C LEU A 162 54.30 48.42 -40.40
N SER A 163 54.92 47.74 -39.42
CA SER A 163 56.38 47.55 -39.44
C SER A 163 56.82 46.51 -40.47
N VAL A 164 56.12 45.37 -40.55
CA VAL A 164 56.44 44.29 -41.52
C VAL A 164 56.26 44.75 -42.97
N CYS A 165 55.26 45.60 -43.26
CA CYS A 165 55.10 46.20 -44.58
C CYS A 165 56.13 47.30 -44.88
N ARG A 166 56.69 47.99 -43.88
CA ARG A 166 57.82 48.93 -44.07
C ARG A 166 59.16 48.23 -44.27
N GLN A 167 59.35 47.05 -43.69
CA GLN A 167 60.63 46.34 -43.69
C GLN A 167 60.82 45.39 -44.89
N LYS A 168 59.75 45.12 -45.66
CA LYS A 168 59.80 44.32 -46.91
C LYS A 168 59.84 45.16 -48.20
N ALA A 169 60.16 46.45 -48.11
CA ALA A 169 60.21 47.38 -49.24
C ALA A 169 61.62 47.95 -49.53
N THR A 170 62.68 47.35 -48.99
CA THR A 170 64.07 47.81 -49.19
C THR A 170 65.06 46.65 -49.25
N GLN A 171 65.62 46.42 -50.45
CA GLN A 171 66.85 45.66 -50.76
C GLN A 171 66.77 44.13 -50.47
N ILE A 172 67.04 43.20 -51.40
CA ILE A 172 67.93 43.13 -52.58
C ILE A 172 69.42 43.31 -52.23
N SER A 173 70.17 42.21 -52.06
CA SER A 173 71.19 41.76 -53.03
C SER A 173 72.02 40.54 -52.55
N SER A 174 72.24 39.59 -53.48
CA SER A 174 73.46 38.77 -53.71
C SER A 174 74.34 38.19 -52.58
N GLY A 175 74.70 36.90 -52.70
CA GLY A 175 76.02 36.38 -52.28
C GLY A 175 76.03 34.94 -51.71
N PRO A 176 76.95 34.03 -52.11
CA PRO A 176 76.91 32.61 -51.71
C PRO A 176 78.00 32.16 -50.71
N LEU A 177 77.80 30.93 -50.19
CA LEU A 177 78.72 29.86 -49.70
C LEU A 177 80.27 30.04 -49.84
N PRO A 178 81.12 29.32 -49.06
CA PRO A 178 80.93 28.59 -47.78
C PRO A 178 82.12 28.71 -46.75
N ASP A 179 82.12 27.83 -45.74
CA ASP A 179 83.23 27.22 -44.93
C ASP A 179 84.14 28.05 -43.98
N GLU A 180 84.11 27.62 -42.69
CA GLU A 180 85.21 27.46 -41.69
C GLU A 180 86.32 28.55 -41.60
N ASP A 181 86.68 29.17 -40.47
CA ASP A 181 87.05 28.62 -39.15
C ASP A 181 87.49 29.77 -38.17
N SER A 182 87.61 29.48 -36.87
CA SER A 182 88.49 30.12 -35.85
C SER A 182 88.31 31.61 -35.43
N GLY A 183 88.19 31.85 -34.11
CA GLY A 183 88.41 33.19 -33.51
C GLY A 183 87.69 33.48 -32.18
N SER A 184 88.37 33.25 -31.05
CA SER A 184 88.07 33.76 -29.68
C SER A 184 87.93 35.30 -29.64
N GLU A 185 87.32 36.01 -28.68
CA GLU A 185 87.23 35.84 -27.21
C GLU A 185 85.93 36.46 -26.61
N ASP A 186 85.45 35.90 -25.48
CA ASP A 186 85.04 36.50 -24.18
C ASP A 186 84.18 37.81 -24.12
N ASP A 187 83.24 38.03 -23.19
CA ASP A 187 82.75 37.23 -22.05
C ASP A 187 81.33 37.67 -21.62
N SER A 188 80.48 36.73 -21.14
CA SER A 188 79.28 36.90 -20.28
C SER A 188 78.37 35.67 -20.40
N SER A 189 78.75 34.59 -19.73
CA SER A 189 78.24 33.25 -19.98
C SER A 189 76.93 32.90 -19.25
N SER A 190 76.02 32.28 -20.01
CA SER A 190 75.02 31.35 -19.46
C SER A 190 75.60 29.94 -19.45
N LEU A 191 75.08 29.02 -18.62
CA LEU A 191 74.34 27.84 -19.12
C LEU A 191 73.99 26.81 -18.02
N ALA A 192 73.16 25.85 -18.43
CA ALA A 192 72.56 24.79 -17.64
C ALA A 192 73.46 23.53 -17.50
N SER A 193 72.91 22.52 -16.82
CA SER A 193 72.92 21.09 -17.24
C SER A 193 73.56 20.06 -16.28
N LEU A 194 72.68 19.27 -15.66
CA LEU A 194 72.71 17.80 -15.51
C LEU A 194 73.98 17.03 -15.06
N ARG A 195 73.82 16.30 -13.93
CA ARG A 195 74.50 15.03 -13.53
C ARG A 195 76.03 15.17 -13.24
N THR A 196 76.63 14.58 -12.21
CA THR A 196 76.42 13.27 -11.55
C THR A 196 76.88 13.33 -10.06
N SER A 197 76.73 12.23 -9.29
CA SER A 197 77.10 12.06 -7.86
C SER A 197 78.62 12.24 -7.57
N THR A 198 79.16 12.40 -6.33
CA THR A 198 79.02 11.57 -5.10
C THR A 198 79.92 12.12 -3.94
N LEU A 199 79.69 11.72 -2.66
CA LEU A 199 80.62 11.63 -1.48
C LEU A 199 81.03 12.88 -0.61
N VAL A 200 80.38 13.05 0.56
CA VAL A 200 80.86 12.90 1.99
C VAL A 200 82.37 13.20 2.30
N PRO A 201 82.79 14.00 3.34
CA PRO A 201 82.58 13.71 4.79
C PRO A 201 82.57 14.87 5.87
N ASP A 202 82.21 14.50 7.13
CA ASP A 202 82.62 15.06 8.47
C ASP A 202 82.35 16.56 8.86
N ARG A 203 82.15 17.01 10.13
CA ARG A 203 82.09 16.39 11.50
C ARG A 203 81.50 17.34 12.59
N LYS A 204 80.91 16.78 13.67
CA LYS A 204 80.63 17.32 15.05
C LYS A 204 79.74 18.60 15.18
N GLY A 205 78.87 18.79 16.18
CA GLY A 205 78.33 18.04 17.34
C GLY A 205 77.13 18.86 17.92
N SER A 206 76.29 18.46 18.89
CA SER A 206 76.30 17.36 19.87
C SER A 206 74.87 17.04 20.37
N THR A 207 74.67 15.83 20.92
CA THR A 207 73.46 15.27 21.57
C THR A 207 73.40 15.60 23.08
N PRO A 208 72.40 15.17 23.91
CA PRO A 208 71.28 14.22 23.73
C PRO A 208 69.87 14.78 24.10
N GLY A 209 68.75 14.05 23.98
CA GLY A 209 68.58 12.64 23.62
C GLY A 209 67.18 12.24 23.11
N SER A 210 67.13 11.05 22.51
CA SER A 210 65.93 10.28 22.09
C SER A 210 65.65 9.18 23.15
N PRO A 211 64.73 8.19 22.97
CA PRO A 211 63.86 7.83 21.82
C PRO A 211 62.33 7.88 22.14
N ARG A 212 61.40 8.03 21.18
CA ARG A 212 60.91 7.12 20.10
C ARG A 212 60.25 5.82 20.64
N ALA A 213 59.24 5.21 20.00
CA ALA A 213 58.74 5.28 18.61
C ALA A 213 57.19 5.01 18.57
N VAL A 214 56.40 5.10 17.48
CA VAL A 214 56.60 5.16 16.00
C VAL A 214 55.62 6.17 15.33
N LYS A 215 55.99 6.71 14.16
CA LYS A 215 55.25 7.59 13.21
C LYS A 215 55.15 6.87 11.84
N ARG A 216 54.24 7.10 10.87
CA ARG A 216 53.01 7.92 10.56
C ARG A 216 52.39 7.25 9.28
N GLY A 217 51.29 7.64 8.63
CA GLY A 217 50.28 8.72 8.73
C GLY A 217 49.78 9.13 7.31
N VAL A 218 48.57 9.72 7.20
CA VAL A 218 48.03 10.50 6.05
C VAL A 218 47.47 9.77 4.80
N SER A 219 46.13 9.68 4.77
CA SER A 219 45.13 10.02 3.71
C SER A 219 45.40 9.86 2.19
N MET A 220 44.45 9.20 1.50
CA MET A 220 43.49 9.79 0.52
C MET A 220 42.39 8.76 0.14
N SER A 221 41.30 9.18 -0.52
CA SER A 221 39.96 8.53 -0.48
C SER A 221 39.39 7.96 -1.81
N SER A 222 38.32 7.13 -1.72
CA SER A 222 37.47 6.53 -2.79
C SER A 222 38.14 5.42 -3.63
N ILE A 223 37.48 4.40 -4.24
CA ILE A 223 36.10 4.20 -4.78
C ILE A 223 35.84 2.67 -5.04
N SER A 224 34.57 2.21 -5.20
CA SER A 224 34.12 0.94 -5.87
C SER A 224 34.54 -0.42 -5.24
N SER A 225 34.08 -1.61 -5.67
CA SER A 225 32.85 -2.22 -6.24
C SER A 225 33.26 -3.63 -6.76
N GLU A 226 32.39 -4.63 -6.60
CA GLU A 226 32.27 -5.89 -7.41
C GLU A 226 33.28 -7.07 -7.37
N SER A 227 32.64 -8.26 -7.22
CA SER A 227 32.87 -9.61 -7.84
C SER A 227 34.13 -10.47 -7.61
N ASP A 228 33.85 -11.74 -7.26
CA ASP A 228 34.45 -13.06 -7.60
C ASP A 228 35.90 -13.18 -8.14
N TYR A 229 36.63 -14.22 -7.68
CA TYR A 229 37.11 -15.35 -8.51
C TYR A 229 37.81 -16.46 -7.66
N ALA A 230 38.36 -17.49 -8.31
CA ALA A 230 38.54 -18.86 -7.78
C ALA A 230 39.99 -19.31 -7.41
N ILE A 231 40.04 -20.48 -6.74
CA ILE A 231 41.07 -21.55 -6.65
C ILE A 231 42.46 -21.32 -7.30
N PRO A 232 43.56 -21.59 -6.56
CA PRO A 232 44.89 -21.97 -7.10
C PRO A 232 45.23 -23.48 -6.91
N PRO A 233 46.26 -24.04 -7.60
CA PRO A 233 46.18 -25.42 -8.12
C PRO A 233 47.38 -26.35 -7.77
N ASP A 234 47.42 -27.50 -8.47
CA ASP A 234 48.55 -28.40 -8.77
C ASP A 234 49.04 -29.43 -7.73
N ALA A 235 48.58 -30.68 -7.90
CA ALA A 235 49.37 -31.90 -7.69
C ALA A 235 48.86 -33.04 -8.60
N TYR A 236 49.76 -33.67 -9.34
CA TYR A 236 49.49 -34.75 -10.32
C TYR A 236 49.67 -36.16 -9.70
N SER A 237 49.10 -37.18 -10.38
CA SER A 237 49.68 -38.53 -10.62
C SER A 237 49.03 -39.77 -9.94
N LEU A 238 48.45 -40.65 -10.79
CA LEU A 238 48.54 -42.13 -10.90
C LEU A 238 48.38 -43.03 -9.64
N ASP A 239 47.83 -44.26 -9.68
CA ASP A 239 47.39 -45.15 -10.77
C ASP A 239 46.36 -46.21 -10.30
N SER A 240 45.70 -46.89 -11.25
CA SER A 240 45.00 -48.23 -11.29
C SER A 240 44.35 -48.90 -10.02
N ASP A 241 43.45 -49.91 -10.05
CA ASP A 241 43.14 -50.95 -11.05
C ASP A 241 41.83 -51.79 -10.75
N TYR A 242 41.34 -52.59 -11.71
CA TYR A 242 40.37 -53.74 -11.66
C TYR A 242 38.84 -53.62 -11.29
N SER A 243 38.01 -53.51 -12.34
CA SER A 243 36.93 -54.43 -12.83
C SER A 243 35.92 -55.22 -11.93
N GLU A 244 34.62 -54.89 -12.07
CA GLU A 244 33.42 -55.73 -12.44
C GLU A 244 33.01 -57.05 -11.67
N PRO A 245 31.79 -57.65 -11.89
CA PRO A 245 30.59 -57.22 -12.64
C PRO A 245 29.18 -57.42 -11.97
N GLU A 246 28.17 -56.79 -12.59
CA GLU A 246 26.75 -57.21 -12.84
C GLU A 246 25.96 -58.12 -11.84
N HIS A 247 24.69 -57.83 -11.48
CA HIS A 247 23.55 -57.97 -12.41
C HIS A 247 22.18 -57.46 -11.86
N LYS A 248 21.35 -56.99 -12.81
CA LYS A 248 19.86 -57.09 -12.90
C LYS A 248 18.90 -56.03 -12.31
N VAL A 249 18.56 -55.09 -13.20
CA VAL A 249 17.19 -54.81 -13.72
C VAL A 249 16.13 -54.16 -12.79
N GLN A 250 16.03 -52.82 -12.92
CA GLN A 250 14.90 -52.10 -13.55
C GLN A 250 13.45 -52.24 -12.96
N ARG A 251 12.86 -51.08 -12.60
CA ARG A 251 11.52 -50.61 -13.04
C ARG A 251 11.33 -49.12 -12.65
N THR A 252 11.51 -48.21 -13.60
CA THR A 252 10.42 -47.57 -14.37
C THR A 252 9.48 -46.69 -13.52
N SER A 253 9.94 -45.48 -13.22
CA SER A 253 9.04 -44.34 -12.98
C SER A 253 8.21 -44.06 -14.23
N SER A 254 6.91 -43.81 -14.08
CA SER A 254 6.05 -43.35 -15.17
C SER A 254 5.20 -42.15 -14.73
N TYR A 255 5.14 -41.18 -15.63
CA TYR A 255 4.45 -39.88 -15.54
C TYR A 255 2.99 -40.01 -15.05
N SER A 256 2.50 -39.02 -14.28
CA SER A 256 1.68 -37.93 -14.87
C SER A 256 1.00 -36.99 -13.83
N CYS A 257 0.88 -35.73 -14.24
CA CYS A 257 -0.17 -34.76 -13.87
C CYS A 257 -0.29 -34.28 -12.41
N GLU A 258 0.35 -33.14 -12.14
CA GLU A 258 -0.22 -32.15 -11.23
C GLU A 258 -1.62 -31.76 -11.73
N SER A 259 -2.63 -32.05 -10.92
CA SER A 259 -3.95 -31.43 -11.02
C SER A 259 -4.32 -30.91 -9.65
N LEU A 260 -4.86 -29.69 -9.59
CA LEU A 260 -5.43 -29.12 -8.36
C LEU A 260 -6.48 -30.10 -7.82
N ARG A 261 -6.13 -30.78 -6.72
CA ARG A 261 -7.02 -31.64 -5.96
C ARG A 261 -6.83 -31.34 -4.49
N GLU A 262 -7.95 -31.19 -3.81
CA GLU A 262 -8.00 -31.19 -2.35
C GLU A 262 -7.36 -32.49 -1.82
N PRO A 263 -6.59 -32.45 -0.73
CA PRO A 263 -6.03 -33.65 -0.11
C PRO A 263 -7.13 -34.43 0.63
N MET A 264 -8.02 -35.07 -0.14
CA MET A 264 -9.00 -36.01 0.40
C MET A 264 -8.33 -37.31 0.83
N LEU A 265 -8.78 -37.86 1.96
CA LEU A 265 -8.26 -39.09 2.56
C LEU A 265 -8.60 -40.32 1.71
N GLU A 266 -7.73 -40.68 0.78
CA GLU A 266 -7.85 -41.91 -0.02
C GLU A 266 -7.14 -43.09 0.68
N LYS A 267 -7.88 -44.14 1.05
CA LYS A 267 -7.31 -45.44 1.50
C LYS A 267 -7.77 -46.55 0.57
N SER A 268 -6.85 -47.41 0.15
CA SER A 268 -7.16 -48.60 -0.65
C SER A 268 -6.44 -49.84 -0.13
N GLY A 269 -7.00 -51.02 -0.41
CA GLY A 269 -6.46 -52.30 0.08
C GLY A 269 -7.41 -53.47 -0.13
N TYR A 270 -6.91 -54.69 0.06
CA TYR A 270 -7.77 -55.88 0.08
C TYR A 270 -8.45 -56.05 1.44
N LEU A 271 -9.73 -56.44 1.41
CA LEU A 271 -10.45 -56.99 2.56
C LEU A 271 -11.28 -58.20 2.11
N LEU A 272 -11.58 -59.09 3.05
CA LEU A 272 -12.52 -60.19 2.88
C LEU A 272 -13.93 -59.69 3.24
N LYS A 273 -14.89 -59.85 2.31
CA LYS A 273 -16.27 -59.41 2.49
C LYS A 273 -17.23 -60.59 2.54
N MET A 274 -18.12 -60.63 3.53
CA MET A 274 -19.19 -61.64 3.56
C MET A 274 -20.26 -61.36 2.50
N GLY A 275 -20.68 -62.41 1.80
CA GLY A 275 -21.80 -62.40 0.85
C GLY A 275 -23.17 -62.27 1.53
N SER A 276 -24.13 -61.68 0.82
CA SER A 276 -25.45 -61.33 1.39
C SER A 276 -26.53 -62.42 1.24
N GLN A 277 -26.40 -63.29 0.23
CA GLN A 277 -27.35 -64.37 -0.08
C GLN A 277 -26.73 -65.74 0.22
N ILE A 278 -25.41 -65.84 0.05
CA ILE A 278 -24.58 -66.99 0.43
C ILE A 278 -23.54 -66.43 1.40
N LYS A 279 -23.47 -66.96 2.63
CA LYS A 279 -22.54 -66.54 3.71
C LYS A 279 -21.08 -66.98 3.45
N ALA A 280 -20.61 -66.80 2.22
CA ALA A 280 -19.23 -67.06 1.81
C ALA A 280 -18.41 -65.77 1.84
N TRP A 281 -17.19 -65.84 2.35
CA TRP A 281 -16.22 -64.76 2.32
C TRP A 281 -15.59 -64.62 0.93
N LYS A 282 -15.53 -63.40 0.40
CA LYS A 282 -14.91 -63.12 -0.90
C LYS A 282 -13.92 -61.97 -0.77
N ARG A 283 -12.66 -62.22 -1.17
CA ARG A 283 -11.62 -61.18 -1.25
C ARG A 283 -12.02 -60.15 -2.32
N ARG A 284 -11.92 -58.86 -1.96
CA ARG A 284 -12.25 -57.73 -2.83
C ARG A 284 -11.24 -56.61 -2.60
N TRP A 285 -10.97 -55.83 -3.64
CA TRP A 285 -10.19 -54.61 -3.54
C TRP A 285 -11.11 -53.46 -3.16
N PHE A 286 -10.85 -52.81 -2.03
CA PHE A 286 -11.62 -51.69 -1.51
C PHE A 286 -10.88 -50.38 -1.75
N ILE A 287 -11.63 -49.33 -2.06
CA ILE A 287 -11.15 -47.95 -2.19
C ILE A 287 -12.14 -47.05 -1.45
N LEU A 288 -11.64 -46.29 -0.50
CA LEU A 288 -12.34 -45.23 0.20
C LEU A 288 -11.97 -43.89 -0.45
N ARG A 289 -12.98 -43.16 -0.95
CA ARG A 289 -12.80 -41.90 -1.67
C ARG A 289 -14.07 -41.05 -1.53
N ASN A 290 -13.94 -39.73 -1.36
CA ASN A 290 -15.06 -38.78 -1.25
C ASN A 290 -16.13 -39.13 -0.18
N GLY A 291 -15.76 -39.83 0.89
CA GLY A 291 -16.72 -40.31 1.89
C GLY A 291 -17.50 -41.57 1.50
N GLU A 292 -17.07 -42.28 0.45
CA GLU A 292 -17.71 -43.51 -0.02
C GLU A 292 -16.71 -44.65 -0.11
N ILE A 293 -17.14 -45.88 0.20
CA ILE A 293 -16.35 -47.10 0.00
C ILE A 293 -16.85 -47.81 -1.27
N LEU A 294 -15.96 -47.93 -2.25
CA LEU A 294 -16.15 -48.66 -3.49
C LEU A 294 -15.38 -49.98 -3.40
N TYR A 295 -15.94 -51.07 -3.95
CA TYR A 295 -15.20 -52.34 -4.03
C TYR A 295 -15.26 -53.04 -5.40
N TYR A 296 -14.17 -53.72 -5.73
CA TYR A 296 -13.87 -54.29 -7.05
C TYR A 296 -13.42 -55.75 -6.92
N LYS A 297 -13.42 -56.51 -8.03
CA LYS A 297 -12.88 -57.87 -8.05
C LYS A 297 -11.35 -57.84 -7.88
N SER A 298 -10.68 -56.95 -8.62
CA SER A 298 -9.23 -56.70 -8.56
C SER A 298 -8.91 -55.19 -8.64
N PRO A 299 -7.67 -54.77 -8.32
CA PRO A 299 -7.22 -53.38 -8.53
C PRO A 299 -7.26 -52.94 -10.00
N SER A 300 -7.11 -53.87 -10.94
CA SER A 300 -7.16 -53.59 -12.38
C SER A 300 -8.58 -53.25 -12.88
N ASP A 301 -9.62 -53.58 -12.10
CA ASP A 301 -11.02 -53.29 -12.44
C ASP A 301 -11.47 -51.86 -12.05
N VAL A 302 -10.61 -51.05 -11.44
CA VAL A 302 -10.96 -49.71 -10.92
C VAL A 302 -11.38 -48.72 -12.03
N ILE A 303 -10.95 -48.97 -13.27
CA ILE A 303 -11.36 -48.22 -14.47
C ILE A 303 -12.74 -48.67 -15.01
N ARG A 304 -13.34 -49.70 -14.41
CA ARG A 304 -14.67 -50.24 -14.77
C ARG A 304 -15.68 -49.97 -13.64
N LYS A 305 -16.96 -50.25 -13.89
CA LYS A 305 -18.02 -50.06 -12.88
C LYS A 305 -17.76 -50.93 -11.62
N PRO A 306 -17.86 -50.38 -10.40
CA PRO A 306 -17.63 -51.13 -9.16
C PRO A 306 -18.59 -52.30 -8.97
N GLN A 307 -18.16 -53.30 -8.19
CA GLN A 307 -18.98 -54.45 -7.77
C GLN A 307 -19.95 -54.10 -6.62
N GLY A 308 -19.79 -52.92 -6.03
CA GLY A 308 -20.68 -52.32 -5.06
C GLY A 308 -20.08 -51.06 -4.46
N GLN A 309 -20.95 -50.26 -3.87
CA GLN A 309 -20.68 -48.95 -3.28
C GLN A 309 -21.38 -48.88 -1.92
N MET A 310 -20.77 -48.19 -0.98
CA MET A 310 -21.23 -48.01 0.38
C MET A 310 -20.99 -46.55 0.77
N GLU A 311 -22.04 -45.75 0.70
CA GLU A 311 -22.05 -44.36 1.19
C GLU A 311 -21.75 -44.35 2.71
N LEU A 312 -20.86 -43.47 3.17
CA LEU A 312 -20.69 -43.15 4.59
C LEU A 312 -21.39 -41.82 4.87
N ASN A 313 -22.33 -41.86 5.80
CA ASN A 313 -23.05 -40.70 6.31
C ASN A 313 -23.10 -40.75 7.84
N SER A 314 -23.66 -39.71 8.47
CA SER A 314 -23.74 -39.58 9.94
C SER A 314 -24.54 -40.68 10.66
N SER A 315 -25.31 -41.52 9.93
CA SER A 315 -26.01 -42.68 10.50
C SER A 315 -25.12 -43.92 10.67
N CYS A 316 -23.99 -43.98 9.95
CA CYS A 316 -23.17 -45.17 9.86
C CYS A 316 -22.43 -45.44 11.18
N ARG A 317 -22.40 -46.71 11.61
CA ARG A 317 -21.73 -47.14 12.84
C ARG A 317 -20.76 -48.28 12.56
N ILE A 318 -19.61 -48.24 13.24
CA ILE A 318 -18.58 -49.27 13.15
C ILE A 318 -18.55 -50.04 14.48
N ALA A 319 -18.77 -51.34 14.42
CA ALA A 319 -18.65 -52.26 15.55
C ALA A 319 -17.56 -53.30 15.25
N ARG A 320 -16.86 -53.80 16.28
CA ARG A 320 -15.98 -54.96 16.10
C ARG A 320 -16.84 -56.23 15.97
N GLY A 321 -16.43 -57.15 15.10
CA GLY A 321 -17.09 -58.45 14.95
C GLY A 321 -16.57 -59.46 15.98
N GLU A 322 -17.33 -60.53 16.20
CA GLU A 322 -16.99 -61.61 17.13
C GLU A 322 -15.80 -62.48 16.66
N GLY A 323 -15.44 -62.38 15.36
CA GLY A 323 -14.28 -63.06 14.78
C GLY A 323 -13.01 -62.21 14.83
N ALA A 324 -11.87 -62.85 15.06
CA ALA A 324 -10.55 -62.21 14.97
C ALA A 324 -10.41 -61.38 13.68
N GLN A 325 -9.90 -60.16 13.82
CA GLN A 325 -9.59 -59.23 12.72
C GLN A 325 -10.81 -58.81 11.86
N THR A 326 -12.03 -58.94 12.39
CA THR A 326 -13.29 -58.61 11.69
C THR A 326 -13.97 -57.37 12.27
N PHE A 327 -14.54 -56.52 11.40
CA PHE A 327 -15.41 -55.41 11.78
C PHE A 327 -16.72 -55.42 10.99
N GLN A 328 -17.72 -54.79 11.58
CA GLN A 328 -19.04 -54.56 11.01
C GLN A 328 -19.18 -53.07 10.71
N LEU A 329 -19.45 -52.73 9.45
CA LEU A 329 -19.88 -51.40 9.05
C LEU A 329 -21.39 -51.44 8.83
N ILE A 330 -22.13 -50.85 9.77
CA ILE A 330 -23.58 -50.79 9.81
C ILE A 330 -24.02 -49.49 9.13
N THR A 331 -24.78 -49.59 8.04
CA THR A 331 -25.47 -48.47 7.41
C THR A 331 -26.98 -48.68 7.52
N GLU A 332 -27.79 -47.62 7.38
CA GLU A 332 -29.27 -47.68 7.41
C GLU A 332 -29.86 -48.81 6.55
N LYS A 333 -29.26 -49.05 5.38
CA LYS A 333 -29.75 -50.00 4.38
C LYS A 333 -29.20 -51.41 4.62
N LYS A 334 -28.04 -51.57 5.29
CA LYS A 334 -27.32 -52.85 5.38
C LYS A 334 -26.13 -52.87 6.36
N THR A 335 -25.95 -53.98 7.07
CA THR A 335 -24.69 -54.30 7.77
C THR A 335 -23.72 -55.06 6.85
N PHE A 336 -22.48 -54.59 6.79
CA PHE A 336 -21.38 -55.18 6.03
C PHE A 336 -20.31 -55.75 6.96
N TYR A 337 -20.04 -57.04 6.84
CA TYR A 337 -19.00 -57.73 7.59
C TYR A 337 -17.72 -57.79 6.75
N LEU A 338 -16.63 -57.27 7.30
CA LEU A 338 -15.34 -57.10 6.65
C LEU A 338 -14.22 -57.62 7.55
N THR A 339 -13.36 -58.48 7.01
CA THR A 339 -12.20 -59.04 7.71
C THR A 339 -10.91 -58.59 7.02
N ALA A 340 -9.94 -58.15 7.80
CA ALA A 340 -8.61 -57.78 7.31
C ALA A 340 -7.64 -58.97 7.35
N ASP A 341 -6.58 -58.92 6.55
CA ASP A 341 -5.52 -59.94 6.53
C ASP A 341 -4.55 -59.85 7.73
N SER A 342 -4.58 -58.72 8.47
CA SER A 342 -3.77 -58.52 9.68
C SER A 342 -4.49 -57.59 10.67
N PRO A 343 -4.20 -57.66 11.99
CA PRO A 343 -4.78 -56.75 12.97
C PRO A 343 -4.37 -55.30 12.72
N ASN A 344 -3.15 -55.04 12.25
CA ASN A 344 -2.69 -53.68 11.91
C ASN A 344 -3.51 -53.10 10.75
N ILE A 345 -3.81 -53.89 9.72
CA ILE A 345 -4.67 -53.48 8.60
C ILE A 345 -6.10 -53.23 9.10
N LEU A 346 -6.63 -54.05 10.02
CA LEU A 346 -7.92 -53.80 10.65
C LEU A 346 -7.96 -52.44 11.36
N GLU A 347 -7.02 -52.18 12.26
CA GLU A 347 -6.96 -50.93 13.03
C GLU A 347 -6.81 -49.71 12.13
N GLU A 348 -6.01 -49.80 11.06
CA GLU A 348 -5.91 -48.73 10.06
C GLU A 348 -7.24 -48.44 9.35
N TRP A 349 -7.98 -49.48 8.94
CA TRP A 349 -9.29 -49.30 8.30
C TRP A 349 -10.32 -48.74 9.27
N ILE A 350 -10.41 -49.28 10.50
CA ILE A 350 -11.31 -48.76 11.54
C ILE A 350 -10.99 -47.28 11.82
N ARG A 351 -9.72 -46.93 12.04
CA ARG A 351 -9.28 -45.57 12.37
C ARG A 351 -9.62 -44.56 11.27
N VAL A 352 -9.38 -44.90 10.00
CA VAL A 352 -9.68 -43.99 8.88
C VAL A 352 -11.20 -43.82 8.71
N LEU A 353 -11.98 -44.89 8.84
CA LEU A 353 -13.43 -44.81 8.72
C LEU A 353 -14.07 -44.06 9.91
N GLN A 354 -13.62 -44.29 11.14
CA GLN A 354 -14.05 -43.52 12.32
C GLN A 354 -13.69 -42.03 12.19
N ASN A 355 -12.50 -41.70 11.67
CA ASN A 355 -12.13 -40.31 11.42
C ASN A 355 -13.09 -39.61 10.45
N ILE A 356 -13.50 -40.27 9.35
CA ILE A 356 -14.46 -39.69 8.39
C ILE A 356 -15.83 -39.50 9.02
N LEU A 357 -16.33 -40.49 9.77
CA LEU A 357 -17.63 -40.38 10.45
C LEU A 357 -17.64 -39.27 11.51
N ASN A 358 -16.53 -39.11 12.26
CA ASN A 358 -16.37 -38.00 13.20
C ASN A 358 -16.32 -36.64 12.48
N VAL A 359 -15.57 -36.52 11.38
CA VAL A 359 -15.47 -35.30 10.56
C VAL A 359 -16.78 -34.94 9.88
N GLN A 360 -17.66 -35.91 9.59
CA GLN A 360 -19.02 -35.64 9.09
C GLN A 360 -20.02 -35.31 10.22
N ALA A 361 -19.83 -35.85 11.43
CA ALA A 361 -20.70 -35.57 12.58
C ALA A 361 -20.41 -34.22 13.25
N SER A 362 -19.14 -33.79 13.27
CA SER A 362 -18.79 -32.40 13.58
C SER A 362 -18.89 -31.55 12.31
N SER A 363 -19.88 -30.67 12.21
CA SER A 363 -19.98 -29.70 11.12
C SER A 363 -18.62 -29.02 10.86
N PRO A 364 -18.15 -28.92 9.60
CA PRO A 364 -16.86 -28.32 9.30
C PRO A 364 -16.91 -26.82 9.58
N VAL A 365 -16.49 -26.42 10.77
CA VAL A 365 -15.92 -25.08 10.97
C VAL A 365 -14.55 -25.12 10.32
N THR A 366 -14.53 -24.82 9.02
CA THR A 366 -13.28 -24.59 8.28
C THR A 366 -12.51 -23.49 9.02
N VAL A 367 -11.23 -23.75 9.32
CA VAL A 367 -10.36 -22.82 10.06
C VAL A 367 -10.18 -21.48 9.32
N GLU A 368 -10.59 -21.42 8.05
CA GLU A 368 -10.61 -20.22 7.19
C GLU A 368 -11.66 -19.15 7.60
N ASN A 369 -12.64 -19.47 8.47
CA ASN A 369 -13.72 -18.52 8.84
C ASN A 369 -13.51 -17.72 10.15
N THR A 370 -12.37 -17.86 10.83
CA THR A 370 -11.98 -16.94 11.90
C THR A 370 -10.68 -16.23 11.54
N ALA A 371 -10.76 -14.94 11.17
CA ALA A 371 -9.61 -14.12 10.78
C ALA A 371 -8.61 -13.82 11.92
N THR A 372 -8.75 -14.47 13.07
CA THR A 372 -7.83 -14.39 14.22
C THR A 372 -6.57 -15.21 13.96
N LYS A 373 -5.43 -14.50 13.86
CA LYS A 373 -4.08 -15.09 13.87
C LYS A 373 -3.87 -15.93 15.15
N PRO A 374 -3.08 -17.01 15.11
CA PRO A 374 -2.72 -17.77 16.31
C PRO A 374 -1.86 -16.92 17.26
N THR A 375 -2.11 -17.03 18.56
CA THR A 375 -1.32 -16.37 19.61
C THR A 375 0.09 -16.95 19.70
N VAL A 376 0.18 -18.29 19.70
CA VAL A 376 1.46 -19.01 19.78
C VAL A 376 1.35 -20.30 18.98
N ARG A 377 2.46 -20.69 18.35
CA ARG A 377 2.58 -21.86 17.50
C ARG A 377 4.01 -22.42 17.54
N GLY A 378 4.15 -23.73 17.35
CA GLY A 378 5.45 -24.38 17.42
C GLY A 378 5.34 -25.90 17.48
N TRP A 379 6.48 -26.58 17.31
CA TRP A 379 6.57 -28.02 17.47
C TRP A 379 6.63 -28.40 18.95
N LEU A 380 5.73 -29.29 19.40
CA LEU A 380 5.71 -29.82 20.76
C LEU A 380 5.60 -31.34 20.73
N THR A 381 6.21 -32.02 21.72
CA THR A 381 6.01 -33.46 21.90
C THR A 381 4.84 -33.70 22.84
N LYS A 382 3.69 -34.08 22.27
CA LYS A 382 2.48 -34.38 23.03
C LYS A 382 2.51 -35.83 23.51
N VAL A 383 2.34 -36.05 24.81
CA VAL A 383 2.26 -37.39 25.42
C VAL A 383 0.83 -37.67 25.89
N LYS A 384 0.30 -38.84 25.53
CA LYS A 384 -1.01 -39.32 26.01
C LYS A 384 -1.00 -40.84 26.12
N HIS A 385 -1.37 -41.36 27.31
CA HIS A 385 -1.35 -42.80 27.62
C HIS A 385 0.01 -43.48 27.31
N GLY A 386 1.12 -42.87 27.74
CA GLY A 386 2.48 -43.39 27.48
C GLY A 386 3.01 -43.19 26.05
N HIS A 387 2.16 -42.87 25.08
CA HIS A 387 2.61 -42.59 23.71
C HIS A 387 2.99 -41.11 23.54
N SER A 388 4.26 -40.86 23.24
CA SER A 388 4.78 -39.54 22.82
C SER A 388 4.67 -39.37 21.31
N LYS A 389 4.37 -38.14 20.86
CA LYS A 389 4.38 -37.80 19.43
C LYS A 389 4.68 -36.31 19.22
N LEU A 390 5.65 -36.03 18.36
CA LEU A 390 5.90 -34.68 17.85
C LEU A 390 4.71 -34.21 17.00
N VAL A 391 4.16 -33.05 17.33
CA VAL A 391 3.00 -32.45 16.68
C VAL A 391 3.21 -30.94 16.53
N TRP A 392 2.68 -30.37 15.45
CA TRP A 392 2.65 -28.92 15.28
C TRP A 392 1.46 -28.35 16.06
N CYS A 393 1.72 -27.50 17.04
CA CYS A 393 0.71 -26.94 17.93
C CYS A 393 0.41 -25.48 17.58
N SER A 394 -0.84 -25.05 17.79
CA SER A 394 -1.30 -23.69 17.54
C SER A 394 -2.44 -23.30 18.46
N LEU A 395 -2.27 -22.22 19.23
CA LEU A 395 -3.29 -21.67 20.11
C LEU A 395 -4.02 -20.53 19.39
N VAL A 396 -5.33 -20.68 19.16
CA VAL A 396 -6.18 -19.66 18.52
C VAL A 396 -7.34 -19.33 19.48
N GLY A 397 -7.36 -18.10 19.99
CA GLY A 397 -8.32 -17.67 21.00
C GLY A 397 -8.24 -18.54 22.27
N LYS A 398 -9.31 -19.28 22.59
CA LYS A 398 -9.37 -20.21 23.74
C LYS A 398 -9.31 -21.69 23.34
N VAL A 399 -8.81 -22.00 22.14
CA VAL A 399 -8.69 -23.38 21.63
C VAL A 399 -7.26 -23.67 21.20
N PHE A 400 -6.67 -24.72 21.78
CA PHE A 400 -5.36 -25.24 21.43
C PHE A 400 -5.51 -26.39 20.43
N TYR A 401 -5.07 -26.16 19.20
CA TYR A 401 -5.08 -27.13 18.11
C TYR A 401 -3.72 -27.81 18.00
N TYR A 402 -3.72 -29.07 17.57
CA TYR A 402 -2.50 -29.78 17.19
C TYR A 402 -2.69 -30.55 15.88
N PHE A 403 -1.67 -30.49 15.04
CA PHE A 403 -1.63 -30.95 13.65
C PHE A 403 -0.48 -31.97 13.48
N ARG A 404 -0.41 -32.66 12.34
CA ARG A 404 0.74 -33.54 12.05
C ARG A 404 1.91 -32.69 11.55
N ASN A 405 1.63 -31.75 10.67
CA ASN A 405 2.55 -30.80 10.06
C ASN A 405 2.00 -29.37 10.12
N GLN A 406 2.85 -28.39 9.83
CA GLN A 406 2.50 -26.97 9.81
C GLN A 406 1.45 -26.59 8.75
N ASP A 407 1.46 -27.27 7.60
CA ASP A 407 0.60 -26.96 6.44
C ASP A 407 -0.73 -27.75 6.43
N ASP A 408 -0.99 -28.57 7.44
CA ASP A 408 -2.22 -29.37 7.52
C ASP A 408 -3.44 -28.46 7.77
N LYS A 409 -4.39 -28.43 6.82
CA LYS A 409 -5.66 -27.71 7.00
C LYS A 409 -6.59 -28.29 8.09
N LEU A 410 -6.36 -29.53 8.52
CA LEU A 410 -7.22 -30.26 9.47
C LEU A 410 -6.41 -30.67 10.71
N PRO A 411 -6.83 -30.27 11.93
CA PRO A 411 -6.13 -30.66 13.15
C PRO A 411 -6.29 -32.16 13.43
N LEU A 412 -5.24 -32.77 13.98
CA LEU A 412 -5.30 -34.12 14.58
C LEU A 412 -6.20 -34.14 15.82
N GLY A 413 -6.38 -32.98 16.46
CA GLY A 413 -7.34 -32.76 17.53
C GLY A 413 -7.25 -31.36 18.10
N GLN A 414 -8.15 -31.06 19.04
CA GLN A 414 -8.27 -29.75 19.68
C GLN A 414 -8.54 -29.90 21.17
N LEU A 415 -8.14 -28.89 21.93
CA LEU A 415 -8.31 -28.79 23.38
C LEU A 415 -8.94 -27.43 23.69
N ARG A 416 -10.09 -27.43 24.36
CA ARG A 416 -10.73 -26.20 24.83
C ARG A 416 -10.04 -25.79 26.13
N MET A 417 -9.46 -24.57 26.15
CA MET A 417 -8.65 -24.12 27.28
C MET A 417 -9.48 -23.55 28.43
N ARG A 418 -10.69 -23.02 28.17
CA ARG A 418 -11.54 -22.37 29.18
C ARG A 418 -11.67 -23.24 30.44
N GLU A 419 -11.32 -22.66 31.59
CA GLU A 419 -11.36 -23.32 32.92
C GLU A 419 -10.45 -24.57 33.03
N ALA A 420 -9.45 -24.72 32.15
CA ALA A 420 -8.42 -25.74 32.28
C ALA A 420 -7.31 -25.29 33.23
N VAL A 421 -6.81 -26.21 34.06
CA VAL A 421 -5.63 -25.92 34.90
C VAL A 421 -4.37 -26.24 34.09
N VAL A 422 -3.39 -25.33 34.08
CA VAL A 422 -2.11 -25.49 33.39
C VAL A 422 -1.01 -25.46 34.43
N GLU A 423 -0.26 -26.55 34.54
CA GLU A 423 0.77 -26.74 35.57
C GLU A 423 2.09 -27.15 34.92
N GLU A 424 3.19 -26.67 35.50
CA GLU A 424 4.52 -27.22 35.26
C GLU A 424 4.72 -28.42 36.17
N VAL A 425 5.06 -29.57 35.58
CA VAL A 425 5.43 -30.77 36.34
C VAL A 425 6.94 -30.91 36.27
N ASP A 426 7.58 -30.63 37.40
CA ASP A 426 9.00 -30.90 37.57
C ASP A 426 9.24 -32.41 37.59
N ARG A 427 10.18 -32.86 36.78
CA ARG A 427 10.61 -34.27 36.67
C ARG A 427 11.86 -34.58 37.48
N SER A 428 12.40 -33.59 38.22
CA SER A 428 13.58 -33.76 39.08
C SER A 428 13.44 -34.82 40.19
N CYS A 429 12.23 -35.35 40.41
CA CYS A 429 11.91 -36.27 41.51
C CYS A 429 11.62 -37.72 41.08
N ASP A 430 11.41 -38.02 39.79
CA ASP A 430 11.23 -39.40 39.30
C ASP A 430 12.57 -39.94 38.79
N SER A 431 13.31 -40.53 39.73
CA SER A 431 14.51 -41.32 39.49
C SER A 431 14.15 -42.61 38.75
N ASP A 432 14.22 -42.59 37.41
CA ASP A 432 14.50 -43.75 36.56
C ASP A 432 15.07 -43.25 35.21
N GLU A 433 16.38 -43.05 35.16
CA GLU A 433 17.14 -42.88 33.92
C GLU A 433 17.20 -44.23 33.19
N ASP A 434 16.49 -44.40 32.06
CA ASP A 434 16.84 -45.43 31.04
C ASP A 434 15.99 -45.33 29.76
N TYR A 435 16.30 -44.38 28.87
CA TYR A 435 15.86 -44.40 27.46
C TYR A 435 16.85 -43.72 26.48
N GLU A 436 18.15 -44.00 26.62
CA GLU A 436 19.17 -43.69 25.60
C GLU A 436 19.36 -44.90 24.67
N ALA A 437 18.84 -44.81 23.44
CA ALA A 437 19.11 -45.78 22.36
C ALA A 437 18.89 -45.14 20.98
N GLY A 438 19.61 -44.05 20.69
CA GLY A 438 19.24 -43.20 19.53
C GLY A 438 20.30 -42.32 18.88
N GLY A 439 21.60 -42.46 19.18
CA GLY A 439 22.68 -42.00 18.29
C GLY A 439 22.71 -40.53 17.86
N ARG A 440 22.20 -39.59 18.65
CA ARG A 440 22.59 -38.16 18.68
C ARG A 440 22.18 -37.60 20.05
N GLY A 441 23.16 -37.22 20.88
CA GLY A 441 22.91 -36.79 22.26
C GLY A 441 22.12 -35.47 22.38
N PHE A 442 21.76 -35.12 23.63
CA PHE A 442 20.90 -34.03 24.11
C PHE A 442 19.41 -34.39 24.35
N LEU A 443 19.11 -35.25 25.33
CA LEU A 443 17.74 -35.47 25.85
C LEU A 443 17.67 -35.65 27.38
N SER A 444 18.08 -34.64 28.17
CA SER A 444 17.92 -34.62 29.64
C SER A 444 17.21 -33.36 30.18
N SER A 445 16.92 -32.37 29.33
CA SER A 445 16.44 -31.03 29.73
C SER A 445 15.02 -30.68 29.25
N HIS A 446 14.14 -31.67 29.06
CA HIS A 446 12.76 -31.43 28.61
C HIS A 446 11.84 -30.97 29.74
N CYS A 447 11.46 -29.69 29.71
CA CYS A 447 10.41 -29.17 30.57
C CYS A 447 9.04 -29.78 30.22
N THR A 448 8.23 -30.11 31.23
CA THR A 448 6.92 -30.73 31.04
C THR A 448 5.80 -29.81 31.53
N LEU A 449 4.87 -29.48 30.64
CA LEU A 449 3.60 -28.83 30.99
C LEU A 449 2.46 -29.83 30.94
N VAL A 450 1.51 -29.71 31.86
CA VAL A 450 0.28 -30.50 31.87
C VAL A 450 -0.91 -29.57 31.77
N VAL A 451 -1.78 -29.85 30.81
CA VAL A 451 -3.08 -29.18 30.68
C VAL A 451 -4.16 -30.14 31.15
N HIS A 452 -4.89 -29.73 32.20
CA HIS A 452 -6.02 -30.39 32.82
C HIS A 452 -7.34 -29.74 32.36
N PRO A 453 -7.89 -30.12 31.19
CA PRO A 453 -9.19 -29.64 30.72
C PRO A 453 -10.34 -30.23 31.56
N ARG A 454 -11.36 -29.41 31.83
CA ARG A 454 -12.51 -29.79 32.69
C ARG A 454 -13.29 -31.03 32.23
N GLU A 455 -13.31 -31.32 30.93
CA GLU A 455 -14.13 -32.38 30.30
C GLU A 455 -13.30 -33.47 29.58
N GLN A 456 -11.96 -33.46 29.70
CA GLN A 456 -11.11 -34.43 28.98
C GLN A 456 -9.97 -34.95 29.85
N SER A 457 -9.33 -36.04 29.42
CA SER A 457 -8.08 -36.54 30.03
C SER A 457 -6.97 -35.47 30.00
N PRO A 458 -6.07 -35.40 31.00
CA PRO A 458 -4.91 -34.52 30.96
C PRO A 458 -4.05 -34.76 29.71
N ASN A 459 -3.41 -33.69 29.24
CA ASN A 459 -2.48 -33.75 28.12
C ASN A 459 -1.12 -33.21 28.56
N TYR A 460 -0.10 -34.04 28.44
CA TYR A 460 1.29 -33.70 28.77
C TYR A 460 1.99 -33.18 27.51
N LEU A 461 2.74 -32.10 27.65
CA LEU A 461 3.48 -31.44 26.58
C LEU A 461 4.95 -31.35 27.01
N LEU A 462 5.84 -32.00 26.26
CA LEU A 462 7.29 -31.90 26.46
C LEU A 462 7.83 -30.81 25.54
N ILE A 463 8.67 -29.95 26.11
CA ILE A 463 9.15 -28.73 25.47
C ILE A 463 10.69 -28.73 25.47
N GLY A 464 11.30 -28.26 24.38
CA GLY A 464 12.75 -28.34 24.16
C GLY A 464 13.55 -27.42 25.07
N THR A 465 13.05 -26.21 25.30
CA THR A 465 13.75 -25.18 26.07
C THR A 465 12.88 -24.60 27.19
N LYS A 466 13.53 -24.07 28.23
CA LYS A 466 12.85 -23.34 29.31
C LYS A 466 12.08 -22.12 28.77
N GLN A 467 12.64 -21.38 27.80
CA GLN A 467 12.00 -20.20 27.22
C GLN A 467 10.71 -20.54 26.47
N GLU A 468 10.72 -21.57 25.61
CA GLU A 468 9.51 -22.05 24.96
C GLU A 468 8.49 -22.52 26.00
N LYS A 469 8.96 -23.18 27.07
CA LYS A 469 8.08 -23.63 28.16
C LYS A 469 7.42 -22.47 28.89
N ASP A 470 8.18 -21.45 29.28
CA ASP A 470 7.65 -20.24 29.92
C ASP A 470 6.63 -19.53 28.99
N THR A 471 6.92 -19.47 27.69
CA THR A 471 6.03 -18.91 26.66
C THR A 471 4.72 -19.69 26.51
N TRP A 472 4.79 -21.02 26.39
CA TRP A 472 3.59 -21.86 26.29
C TRP A 472 2.79 -21.86 27.59
N LEU A 473 3.45 -21.91 28.75
CA LEU A 473 2.81 -21.85 30.07
C LEU A 473 2.01 -20.55 30.22
N TYR A 474 2.60 -19.41 29.90
CA TYR A 474 1.93 -18.12 29.93
C TYR A 474 0.69 -18.10 29.02
N HIS A 475 0.85 -18.35 27.71
CA HIS A 475 -0.28 -18.25 26.77
C HIS A 475 -1.39 -19.27 27.01
N LEU A 476 -1.06 -20.50 27.44
CA LEU A 476 -2.05 -21.51 27.82
C LEU A 476 -2.83 -21.08 29.07
N THR A 477 -2.17 -20.49 30.06
CA THR A 477 -2.81 -19.95 31.28
C THR A 477 -3.72 -18.76 30.97
N VAL A 478 -3.26 -17.82 30.12
CA VAL A 478 -4.09 -16.70 29.62
C VAL A 478 -5.34 -17.24 28.90
N ALA A 479 -5.19 -18.23 28.03
CA ALA A 479 -6.31 -18.82 27.29
C ALA A 479 -7.28 -19.61 28.19
N ALA A 480 -6.80 -20.15 29.31
CA ALA A 480 -7.64 -20.81 30.29
C ALA A 480 -8.55 -19.85 31.06
N GLY A 481 -8.05 -18.65 31.36
CA GLY A 481 -8.81 -17.62 32.07
C GLY A 481 -8.92 -17.88 33.58
N SER A 482 -7.90 -18.51 34.17
CA SER A 482 -7.79 -18.67 35.63
C SER A 482 -7.48 -17.32 36.28
N SER A 483 -8.51 -16.54 36.61
CA SER A 483 -8.46 -15.22 37.26
C SER A 483 -8.14 -15.27 38.76
N ALA A 484 -7.32 -16.25 39.18
CA ALA A 484 -6.89 -16.43 40.56
C ALA A 484 -5.38 -16.22 40.62
N SER A 485 -4.96 -14.97 40.40
CA SER A 485 -3.57 -14.49 40.24
C SER A 485 -2.82 -15.03 39.02
N PHE A 486 -2.52 -14.13 38.08
CA PHE A 486 -1.49 -14.37 37.06
C PHE A 486 -0.12 -14.49 37.74
N LYS A 487 0.31 -15.72 38.06
CA LYS A 487 1.65 -16.04 38.61
C LYS A 487 2.69 -16.35 37.52
N VAL A 488 2.32 -16.22 36.25
CA VAL A 488 3.12 -16.60 35.08
C VAL A 488 3.24 -15.43 34.12
N GLY A 489 4.34 -15.38 33.36
CA GLY A 489 4.71 -14.22 32.55
C GLY A 489 5.63 -13.24 33.30
N THR A 490 5.95 -12.12 32.66
CA THR A 490 6.81 -11.06 33.22
C THR A 490 6.14 -10.34 34.40
N GLU A 491 6.92 -9.62 35.22
CA GLU A 491 6.37 -8.76 36.29
C GLU A 491 5.31 -7.78 35.77
N TYR A 492 5.53 -7.20 34.59
CA TYR A 492 4.60 -6.29 33.94
C TYR A 492 3.28 -7.00 33.57
N GLU A 493 3.35 -8.21 33.01
CA GLU A 493 2.19 -9.04 32.68
C GLU A 493 1.39 -9.44 33.93
N GLN A 494 2.07 -9.82 35.02
CA GLN A 494 1.43 -10.14 36.29
C GLN A 494 0.70 -8.94 36.88
N LEU A 495 1.29 -7.73 36.81
CA LEU A 495 0.64 -6.49 37.25
C LEU A 495 -0.55 -6.09 36.37
N VAL A 496 -0.49 -6.29 35.05
CA VAL A 496 -1.63 -6.11 34.14
C VAL A 496 -2.74 -7.13 34.42
N GLY A 497 -2.39 -8.37 34.74
CA GLY A 497 -3.33 -9.40 35.21
C GLY A 497 -4.03 -9.02 36.51
N ASN A 498 -3.27 -8.56 37.51
CA ASN A 498 -3.82 -8.09 38.79
C ASN A 498 -4.72 -6.84 38.61
N LEU A 499 -4.40 -5.96 37.65
CA LEU A 499 -5.26 -4.84 37.26
C LEU A 499 -6.57 -5.31 36.63
N LEU A 500 -6.53 -6.36 35.78
CA LEU A 500 -7.72 -6.97 35.20
C LEU A 500 -8.62 -7.61 36.26
N ASP A 501 -8.04 -8.26 37.28
CA ASP A 501 -8.78 -8.87 38.39
C ASP A 501 -9.50 -7.82 39.28
N VAL A 502 -9.02 -6.57 39.33
CA VAL A 502 -9.70 -5.43 40.00
C VAL A 502 -10.47 -4.52 39.03
N GLU A 503 -10.83 -5.03 37.85
CA GLU A 503 -11.56 -4.32 36.78
C GLU A 503 -10.94 -2.99 36.32
N GLY A 504 -9.65 -2.76 36.61
CA GLY A 504 -8.92 -1.56 36.21
C GLY A 504 -9.18 -0.33 37.09
N ASP A 505 -9.69 -0.50 38.32
CA ASP A 505 -9.97 0.57 39.29
C ASP A 505 -8.95 1.74 39.22
N PRO A 506 -9.37 2.98 38.87
CA PRO A 506 -8.50 4.14 38.75
C PRO A 506 -7.76 4.51 40.04
N ASP A 507 -8.31 4.22 41.21
CA ASP A 507 -7.70 4.56 42.50
C ASP A 507 -6.64 3.53 42.95
N SER A 508 -6.63 2.34 42.32
CA SER A 508 -5.73 1.23 42.62
C SER A 508 -4.25 1.64 42.64
N ALA A 509 -3.56 1.22 43.70
CA ALA A 509 -2.12 1.45 43.86
C ALA A 509 -1.28 0.79 42.77
N LEU A 510 -1.80 -0.25 42.09
CA LEU A 510 -1.12 -0.97 41.01
C LEU A 510 -0.69 -0.04 39.85
N TRP A 511 -1.49 0.97 39.52
CA TRP A 511 -1.15 1.97 38.50
C TRP A 511 0.10 2.80 38.82
N ARG A 512 0.52 2.82 40.09
CA ARG A 512 1.71 3.55 40.60
C ARG A 512 2.92 2.63 40.83
N SER A 513 2.81 1.33 40.54
CA SER A 513 3.93 0.38 40.64
C SER A 513 5.07 0.75 39.68
N GLU A 514 6.31 0.68 40.16
CA GLU A 514 7.51 1.11 39.40
C GLU A 514 7.65 0.40 38.04
N ALA A 515 7.32 -0.89 37.98
CA ALA A 515 7.30 -1.66 36.75
C ALA A 515 6.32 -1.11 35.69
N LEU A 516 5.19 -0.50 36.08
CA LEU A 516 4.23 0.14 35.15
C LEU A 516 4.52 1.62 34.88
N CYS A 517 5.36 2.28 35.68
CA CYS A 517 5.63 3.72 35.60
C CYS A 517 6.81 4.07 34.68
N PHE A 518 6.90 5.35 34.27
CA PHE A 518 7.99 5.88 33.46
C PHE A 518 9.39 5.54 33.99
N SER A 519 10.28 5.08 33.10
CA SER A 519 11.70 4.95 33.39
C SER A 519 12.56 5.75 32.40
N LYS A 520 13.63 6.34 32.93
CA LYS A 520 14.69 6.99 32.15
C LYS A 520 15.74 5.99 31.66
N GLU A 521 15.94 4.89 32.38
CA GLU A 521 16.92 3.87 32.01
C GLU A 521 16.45 3.02 30.83
N GLY A 522 17.39 2.36 30.15
CA GLY A 522 17.08 1.36 29.14
C GLY A 522 16.52 0.09 29.77
N LEU A 523 15.52 -0.54 29.14
CA LEU A 523 15.08 -1.88 29.54
C LEU A 523 16.23 -2.88 29.46
N ARG A 524 16.30 -3.77 30.46
CA ARG A 524 17.24 -4.91 30.50
C ARG A 524 16.59 -6.20 29.98
N TRP A 525 15.28 -6.30 30.10
CA TRP A 525 14.43 -7.40 29.64
C TRP A 525 13.15 -6.82 29.01
N PRO A 526 12.50 -7.53 28.07
CA PRO A 526 11.20 -7.12 27.52
C PRO A 526 10.12 -7.01 28.61
N LEU A 527 9.08 -6.24 28.33
CA LEU A 527 7.91 -6.10 29.21
C LEU A 527 6.91 -7.26 29.02
N THR A 528 7.00 -8.02 27.94
CA THR A 528 6.09 -9.13 27.60
C THR A 528 6.83 -10.44 27.36
N THR A 529 6.13 -11.57 27.51
CA THR A 529 6.70 -12.90 27.26
C THR A 529 6.84 -13.15 25.75
N LEU A 530 8.07 -13.21 25.24
CA LEU A 530 8.39 -13.35 23.81
C LEU A 530 9.01 -14.72 23.47
N PRO A 531 8.61 -15.34 22.34
CA PRO A 531 8.90 -16.75 22.03
C PRO A 531 10.35 -17.05 21.62
N SER A 532 11.20 -16.05 21.40
CA SER A 532 12.61 -16.26 21.06
C SER A 532 13.53 -15.13 21.53
N GLU A 533 14.77 -15.45 21.87
CA GLU A 533 15.83 -14.48 22.26
C GLU A 533 16.06 -13.40 21.17
N ALA A 534 15.90 -13.76 19.89
CA ALA A 534 15.96 -12.81 18.79
C ALA A 534 14.87 -11.72 18.92
N LEU A 535 13.62 -12.10 19.23
CA LEU A 535 12.54 -11.14 19.46
C LEU A 535 12.74 -10.35 20.76
N GLN A 536 13.31 -10.96 21.81
CA GLN A 536 13.70 -10.20 23.01
C GLN A 536 14.74 -9.12 22.69
N THR A 537 15.72 -9.44 21.84
CA THR A 537 16.73 -8.49 21.37
C THR A 537 16.11 -7.36 20.54
N GLU A 538 15.16 -7.67 19.65
CA GLU A 538 14.42 -6.65 18.89
C GLU A 538 13.52 -5.78 19.80
N ALA A 539 12.87 -6.34 20.83
CA ALA A 539 12.11 -5.57 21.82
C ALA A 539 12.97 -4.53 22.55
N LEU A 540 14.21 -4.88 22.92
CA LEU A 540 15.15 -3.94 23.54
C LEU A 540 15.66 -2.86 22.57
N LYS A 541 15.79 -3.19 21.27
CA LYS A 541 16.09 -2.19 20.21
C LYS A 541 14.90 -1.28 19.95
N LEU A 542 13.68 -1.81 19.99
CA LEU A 542 12.43 -1.07 19.85
C LEU A 542 12.27 -0.04 20.96
N PHE A 543 12.58 -0.41 22.22
CA PHE A 543 12.58 0.53 23.34
C PHE A 543 13.58 1.68 23.14
N LYS A 544 14.81 1.37 22.70
CA LYS A 544 15.82 2.38 22.36
C LYS A 544 15.34 3.30 21.24
N SER A 545 14.66 2.76 20.24
CA SER A 545 14.07 3.55 19.14
C SER A 545 12.95 4.47 19.64
N CYS A 546 12.10 3.99 20.56
CA CYS A 546 11.11 4.83 21.24
C CYS A 546 11.77 5.93 22.10
N GLN A 547 12.83 5.61 22.85
CA GLN A 547 13.58 6.61 23.62
C GLN A 547 14.22 7.67 22.73
N LEU A 548 14.81 7.30 21.59
CA LEU A 548 15.34 8.26 20.62
C LEU A 548 14.21 9.14 20.04
N PHE A 549 13.07 8.54 19.68
CA PHE A 549 11.93 9.27 19.14
C PHE A 549 11.35 10.28 20.13
N ILE A 550 11.24 9.96 21.42
CA ILE A 550 10.62 10.86 22.40
C ILE A 550 11.59 11.86 23.03
N ASN A 551 12.90 11.56 23.09
CA ASN A 551 13.88 12.43 23.75
C ASN A 551 14.63 13.37 22.77
N VAL A 552 14.47 13.21 21.45
CA VAL A 552 14.90 14.20 20.45
C VAL A 552 13.70 15.07 20.09
N LEU A 553 13.82 16.39 20.21
CA LEU A 553 12.71 17.31 19.91
C LEU A 553 12.28 17.22 18.43
N VAL A 554 10.98 17.32 18.12
CA VAL A 554 10.49 17.43 16.74
C VAL A 554 10.63 18.88 16.26
N GLU A 555 11.60 19.11 15.39
CA GLU A 555 11.85 20.40 14.74
C GLU A 555 12.14 20.20 13.25
N SER A 556 12.10 21.27 12.45
CA SER A 556 12.32 21.17 11.00
C SER A 556 13.59 20.39 10.57
N PRO A 557 14.73 20.45 11.27
CA PRO A 557 15.92 19.65 10.93
C PRO A 557 15.83 18.16 11.33
N SER A 558 15.02 17.83 12.35
CA SER A 558 14.87 16.46 12.87
C SER A 558 13.63 15.72 12.35
N ILE A 559 12.74 16.39 11.59
CA ILE A 559 11.52 15.80 11.04
C ILE A 559 11.79 14.46 10.31
N ASP A 560 12.73 14.43 9.35
CA ASP A 560 12.95 13.21 8.55
C ASP A 560 13.63 12.09 9.35
N TYR A 561 14.35 12.44 10.43
CA TYR A 561 14.86 11.49 11.41
C TYR A 561 13.70 10.86 12.20
N HIS A 562 12.74 11.65 12.68
CA HIS A 562 11.54 11.16 13.37
C HIS A 562 10.64 10.31 12.47
N VAL A 563 10.44 10.73 11.22
CA VAL A 563 9.74 9.93 10.20
C VAL A 563 10.42 8.57 10.03
N SER A 564 11.75 8.56 9.87
CA SER A 564 12.52 7.32 9.69
C SER A 564 12.46 6.40 10.91
N LEU A 565 12.57 6.95 12.13
CA LEU A 565 12.45 6.19 13.38
C LEU A 565 11.06 5.53 13.50
N ALA A 566 9.99 6.30 13.32
CA ALA A 566 8.63 5.77 13.43
C ALA A 566 8.34 4.73 12.34
N GLN A 567 8.74 4.99 11.09
CA GLN A 567 8.58 4.01 9.99
C GLN A 567 9.31 2.70 10.27
N ASN A 568 10.55 2.76 10.79
CA ASN A 568 11.34 1.55 11.06
C ASN A 568 10.79 0.77 12.26
N ALA A 569 10.50 1.44 13.38
CA ALA A 569 9.95 0.81 14.58
C ALA A 569 8.60 0.11 14.31
N LEU A 570 7.71 0.79 13.58
CA LEU A 570 6.40 0.23 13.26
C LEU A 570 6.46 -0.84 12.17
N GLN A 571 7.42 -0.76 11.23
CA GLN A 571 7.66 -1.85 10.29
C GLN A 571 8.10 -3.14 10.99
N VAL A 572 8.97 -3.05 12.00
CA VAL A 572 9.37 -4.22 12.82
C VAL A 572 8.15 -4.86 13.48
N CYS A 573 7.23 -4.06 14.03
CA CYS A 573 5.99 -4.56 14.66
C CYS A 573 4.96 -5.14 13.67
N LEU A 574 5.01 -4.73 12.39
CA LEU A 574 4.19 -5.34 11.32
C LEU A 574 4.80 -6.67 10.83
N THR A 575 6.14 -6.75 10.76
CA THR A 575 6.85 -7.98 10.38
C THR A 575 6.78 -9.05 11.47
N HIS A 576 6.79 -8.63 12.75
CA HIS A 576 6.75 -9.50 13.93
C HIS A 576 5.58 -9.10 14.85
N PRO A 577 4.37 -9.65 14.63
CA PRO A 577 3.18 -9.32 15.42
C PRO A 577 3.33 -9.58 16.93
N GLU A 578 4.24 -10.47 17.32
CA GLU A 578 4.60 -10.75 18.72
C GLU A 578 5.08 -9.49 19.46
N LEU A 579 5.71 -8.54 18.75
CA LEU A 579 6.20 -7.26 19.30
C LEU A 579 5.11 -6.18 19.42
N GLN A 580 3.88 -6.43 18.97
CA GLN A 580 2.79 -5.44 19.05
C GLN A 580 2.40 -5.15 20.51
N ASN A 581 2.20 -6.20 21.32
CA ASN A 581 1.91 -6.06 22.75
C ASN A 581 3.05 -5.34 23.48
N GLU A 582 4.29 -5.72 23.18
CA GLU A 582 5.51 -5.09 23.71
C GLU A 582 5.54 -3.59 23.41
N MET A 583 5.30 -3.18 22.16
CA MET A 583 5.26 -1.77 21.76
C MET A 583 4.24 -0.97 22.59
N TYR A 584 3.04 -1.51 22.80
CA TYR A 584 2.03 -0.86 23.63
C TYR A 584 2.45 -0.77 25.10
N CYS A 585 2.99 -1.84 25.68
CA CYS A 585 3.50 -1.83 27.06
C CYS A 585 4.62 -0.80 27.24
N GLN A 586 5.54 -0.69 26.28
CA GLN A 586 6.63 0.27 26.28
C GLN A 586 6.12 1.71 26.21
N LEU A 587 5.16 2.02 25.33
CA LEU A 587 4.57 3.36 25.22
C LEU A 587 3.72 3.75 26.44
N ILE A 588 2.94 2.80 26.98
CA ILE A 588 2.18 3.01 28.22
C ILE A 588 3.14 3.28 29.38
N LYS A 589 4.19 2.46 29.54
CA LYS A 589 5.24 2.70 30.54
C LYS A 589 5.87 4.09 30.38
N GLN A 590 6.23 4.51 29.16
CA GLN A 590 6.86 5.81 28.92
C GLN A 590 5.93 7.03 28.98
N THR A 591 4.63 6.83 29.24
CA THR A 591 3.64 7.89 29.49
C THR A 591 3.13 7.90 30.94
N ASN A 592 3.02 6.74 31.60
CA ASN A 592 2.45 6.61 32.95
C ASN A 592 3.35 7.25 34.03
N GLN A 593 2.73 8.01 34.95
CA GLN A 593 3.41 8.80 36.01
C GLN A 593 4.56 9.71 35.52
N ARG A 594 4.61 10.05 34.23
CA ARG A 594 5.60 10.98 33.68
C ARG A 594 5.23 12.43 34.00
N THR A 595 6.23 13.29 34.14
CA THR A 595 6.02 14.72 34.44
C THR A 595 5.12 15.41 33.41
N PRO A 596 4.06 16.12 33.85
CA PRO A 596 3.24 16.95 32.97
C PRO A 596 4.03 18.04 32.25
N HIS A 597 3.49 18.57 31.16
CA HIS A 597 4.09 19.63 30.32
C HIS A 597 5.49 19.30 29.75
N ASN A 598 5.79 18.01 29.59
CA ASN A 598 7.03 17.53 29.00
C ASN A 598 6.84 17.25 27.50
N TYR A 599 7.65 17.85 26.61
CA TYR A 599 7.56 17.62 25.16
C TYR A 599 7.70 16.13 24.80
N SER A 600 8.52 15.38 25.54
CA SER A 600 8.71 13.94 25.35
C SER A 600 7.49 13.10 25.74
N LEU A 601 6.65 13.61 26.65
CA LEU A 601 5.35 13.00 26.96
C LEU A 601 4.43 13.18 25.75
N THR A 602 4.34 14.40 25.20
CA THR A 602 3.58 14.70 23.98
C THR A 602 4.05 13.86 22.79
N GLN A 603 5.35 13.73 22.55
CA GLN A 603 5.90 12.89 21.49
C GLN A 603 5.60 11.39 21.67
N CYS A 604 5.52 10.91 22.92
CA CYS A 604 5.12 9.53 23.18
C CYS A 604 3.63 9.30 22.84
N TRP A 605 2.76 10.24 23.19
CA TRP A 605 1.34 10.23 22.79
C TRP A 605 1.15 10.38 21.27
N GLN A 606 2.00 11.14 20.58
CA GLN A 606 2.03 11.20 19.12
C GLN A 606 2.42 9.85 18.50
N LEU A 607 3.46 9.18 19.00
CA LEU A 607 3.85 7.85 18.51
C LEU A 607 2.74 6.82 18.75
N LEU A 608 2.11 6.84 19.93
CA LEU A 608 0.95 6.00 20.25
C LEU A 608 -0.23 6.28 19.29
N SER A 609 -0.47 7.55 18.96
CA SER A 609 -1.52 7.98 18.00
C SER A 609 -1.28 7.42 16.58
N VAL A 610 -0.02 7.21 16.18
CA VAL A 610 0.30 6.48 14.96
C VAL A 610 0.03 4.98 15.15
N CYS A 611 0.49 4.37 16.25
CA CYS A 611 0.36 2.92 16.52
C CYS A 611 -1.09 2.42 16.43
N VAL A 612 -2.03 3.10 17.11
CA VAL A 612 -3.45 2.70 17.18
C VAL A 612 -4.20 2.74 15.84
N ALA A 613 -3.64 3.45 14.86
CA ALA A 613 -4.16 3.50 13.50
C ALA A 613 -3.58 2.39 12.59
N LEU A 614 -2.61 1.61 13.07
CA LEU A 614 -1.96 0.51 12.36
C LEU A 614 -2.37 -0.87 12.85
N PHE A 615 -2.14 -1.17 14.11
CA PHE A 615 -2.39 -2.48 14.71
C PHE A 615 -2.78 -2.29 16.18
N LEU A 616 -3.47 -3.27 16.74
CA LEU A 616 -3.95 -3.20 18.12
C LEU A 616 -3.23 -4.24 18.99
N PRO A 617 -3.09 -4.00 20.31
CA PRO A 617 -2.61 -5.04 21.19
C PRO A 617 -3.65 -6.17 21.23
N GLN A 618 -3.17 -7.39 21.46
CA GLN A 618 -3.99 -8.60 21.45
C GLN A 618 -4.32 -9.04 22.89
N GLN A 619 -5.34 -9.90 23.02
CA GLN A 619 -5.75 -10.48 24.31
C GLN A 619 -6.09 -9.39 25.37
N HIS A 620 -5.68 -9.59 26.62
CA HIS A 620 -5.96 -8.67 27.73
C HIS A 620 -5.25 -7.31 27.59
N PHE A 621 -4.20 -7.20 26.76
CA PHE A 621 -3.54 -5.91 26.51
C PHE A 621 -4.44 -4.91 25.75
N LEU A 622 -5.42 -5.38 24.96
CA LEU A 622 -6.44 -4.49 24.38
C LEU A 622 -7.34 -3.86 25.43
N TRP A 623 -7.72 -4.64 26.45
CA TRP A 623 -8.45 -4.16 27.61
C TRP A 623 -7.60 -3.17 28.41
N TYR A 624 -6.33 -3.50 28.66
CA TYR A 624 -5.38 -2.64 29.38
C TYR A 624 -5.18 -1.29 28.68
N LEU A 625 -4.99 -1.28 27.35
CA LEU A 625 -4.93 -0.06 26.55
C LEU A 625 -6.22 0.78 26.68
N ARG A 626 -7.40 0.14 26.60
CA ARG A 626 -8.69 0.84 26.74
C ARG A 626 -8.86 1.46 28.12
N GLN A 627 -8.53 0.73 29.20
CA GLN A 627 -8.56 1.27 30.56
C GLN A 627 -7.56 2.41 30.76
N TYR A 628 -6.34 2.25 30.28
CA TYR A 628 -5.32 3.30 30.35
C TYR A 628 -5.74 4.58 29.62
N LEU A 629 -6.35 4.45 28.44
CA LEU A 629 -6.95 5.57 27.72
C LEU A 629 -8.11 6.19 28.51
N GLN A 630 -8.97 5.40 29.15
CA GLN A 630 -10.07 5.90 29.98
C GLN A 630 -9.56 6.69 31.21
N LEU A 631 -8.51 6.20 31.88
CA LEU A 631 -7.82 6.86 32.99
C LEU A 631 -7.26 8.23 32.64
N HIS A 632 -6.71 8.38 31.42
CA HIS A 632 -6.13 9.63 30.94
C HIS A 632 -7.10 10.54 30.16
N ALA A 633 -8.39 10.21 30.09
CA ALA A 633 -9.41 10.97 29.35
C ALA A 633 -9.91 12.25 30.06
N ASP A 634 -9.13 12.81 31.00
CA ASP A 634 -9.50 13.97 31.84
C ASP A 634 -10.06 15.13 31.00
N PRO A 635 -11.33 15.55 31.22
CA PRO A 635 -12.00 16.58 30.43
C PRO A 635 -11.42 18.00 30.60
N ARG A 636 -10.43 18.23 31.46
CA ARG A 636 -9.77 19.55 31.67
C ARG A 636 -8.88 20.03 30.50
N TYR A 637 -9.20 19.64 29.26
CA TYR A 637 -8.58 20.12 28.01
C TYR A 637 -7.05 20.06 27.94
N THR A 638 -6.41 19.16 28.69
CA THR A 638 -4.96 18.93 28.61
C THR A 638 -4.57 18.45 27.21
N GLU A 639 -3.35 18.74 26.76
CA GLU A 639 -2.89 18.26 25.44
C GLU A 639 -2.88 16.71 25.37
N VAL A 640 -2.52 16.05 26.47
CA VAL A 640 -2.59 14.60 26.63
C VAL A 640 -4.02 14.09 26.44
N GLY A 641 -5.01 14.67 27.13
CA GLY A 641 -6.42 14.27 26.99
C GLY A 641 -6.95 14.39 25.56
N LYS A 642 -6.46 15.36 24.78
CA LYS A 642 -6.81 15.49 23.35
C LYS A 642 -6.24 14.35 22.50
N TYR A 643 -4.99 13.94 22.74
CA TYR A 643 -4.42 12.74 22.10
C TYR A 643 -5.13 11.46 22.54
N VAL A 644 -5.51 11.34 23.82
CA VAL A 644 -6.28 10.21 24.34
C VAL A 644 -7.62 10.05 23.61
N VAL A 645 -8.40 11.14 23.44
CA VAL A 645 -9.67 11.11 22.70
C VAL A 645 -9.47 10.73 21.22
N TYR A 646 -8.37 11.17 20.60
CA TYR A 646 -8.00 10.71 19.26
C TYR A 646 -7.69 9.20 19.25
N CYS A 647 -6.86 8.72 20.19
CA CYS A 647 -6.49 7.32 20.32
C CYS A 647 -7.71 6.42 20.53
N GLN A 648 -8.64 6.79 21.42
CA GLN A 648 -9.89 6.05 21.65
C GLN A 648 -10.70 5.88 20.35
N ARG A 649 -10.91 6.96 19.59
CA ARG A 649 -11.61 6.90 18.29
C ARG A 649 -10.87 6.03 17.28
N SER A 650 -9.54 6.15 17.22
CA SER A 650 -8.70 5.36 16.32
C SER A 650 -8.73 3.87 16.65
N VAL A 651 -8.73 3.50 17.95
CA VAL A 651 -8.90 2.11 18.40
C VAL A 651 -10.24 1.54 17.92
N GLU A 652 -11.35 2.24 18.10
CA GLU A 652 -12.66 1.75 17.62
C GLU A 652 -12.71 1.64 16.09
N ARG A 653 -12.10 2.57 15.36
CA ARG A 653 -12.01 2.53 13.88
C ARG A 653 -11.14 1.36 13.39
N THR A 654 -10.03 1.07 14.06
CA THR A 654 -9.17 -0.08 13.73
C THR A 654 -9.81 -1.42 14.14
N LEU A 655 -10.62 -1.46 15.19
CA LEU A 655 -11.45 -2.65 15.51
C LEU A 655 -12.54 -2.88 14.45
N GLN A 656 -13.18 -1.82 13.96
CA GLN A 656 -14.25 -1.91 12.98
C GLN A 656 -13.74 -2.31 11.59
N ASN A 657 -12.65 -1.68 11.12
CA ASN A 657 -12.14 -1.84 9.76
C ASN A 657 -10.91 -2.75 9.66
N GLY A 658 -10.46 -3.33 10.79
CA GLY A 658 -9.26 -4.17 10.89
C GLY A 658 -7.94 -3.41 10.80
N GLU A 659 -6.85 -4.15 10.95
CA GLU A 659 -5.47 -3.63 10.97
C GLU A 659 -4.94 -3.21 9.57
N ARG A 660 -3.79 -2.54 9.55
CA ARG A 660 -3.06 -2.10 8.36
C ARG A 660 -2.10 -3.16 7.84
N GLU A 661 -1.86 -3.15 6.53
CA GLU A 661 -0.88 -4.04 5.87
C GLU A 661 0.50 -3.39 5.68
N ALA A 662 0.59 -2.06 5.69
CA ALA A 662 1.83 -1.32 5.48
C ALA A 662 2.10 -0.32 6.61
N LYS A 663 3.39 -0.05 6.85
CA LYS A 663 3.88 0.98 7.77
C LYS A 663 3.29 2.36 7.43
N PRO A 664 3.26 3.35 8.33
CA PRO A 664 2.72 4.66 8.00
C PRO A 664 3.56 5.35 6.91
N SER A 665 2.88 6.02 5.99
CA SER A 665 3.48 6.94 5.02
C SER A 665 4.13 8.15 5.72
N ARG A 666 5.00 8.87 5.00
CA ARG A 666 5.57 10.13 5.49
C ARG A 666 4.45 11.14 5.78
N MET A 667 3.44 11.21 4.91
CA MET A 667 2.28 12.10 5.09
C MET A 667 1.50 11.83 6.39
N GLU A 668 1.28 10.57 6.76
CA GLU A 668 0.60 10.21 8.01
C GLU A 668 1.37 10.71 9.22
N ILE A 669 2.67 10.39 9.32
CA ILE A 669 3.51 10.78 10.47
C ILE A 669 3.55 12.31 10.59
N LEU A 670 3.81 13.04 9.50
CA LEU A 670 3.83 14.51 9.54
C LEU A 670 2.50 15.12 9.96
N SER A 671 1.38 14.50 9.59
CA SER A 671 0.05 14.99 9.99
C SER A 671 -0.19 14.79 11.49
N ILE A 672 0.22 13.65 12.06
CA ILE A 672 0.14 13.42 13.52
C ILE A 672 1.09 14.36 14.28
N LEU A 673 2.33 14.54 13.80
CA LEU A 673 3.36 15.32 14.49
C LEU A 673 3.16 16.83 14.42
N LEU A 674 2.66 17.35 13.30
CA LEU A 674 2.66 18.80 13.01
C LEU A 674 1.27 19.43 12.92
N ARG A 675 0.20 18.64 12.83
CA ARG A 675 -1.17 19.15 12.57
C ARG A 675 -2.19 18.86 13.67
N ASN A 676 -1.76 18.33 14.82
CA ASN A 676 -2.60 18.07 16.00
C ASN A 676 -3.88 17.28 15.66
N PRO A 677 -3.82 15.93 15.60
CA PRO A 677 -4.80 15.08 14.91
C PRO A 677 -6.21 15.10 15.53
N TYR A 678 -6.38 15.72 16.69
CA TYR A 678 -7.63 15.85 17.43
C TYR A 678 -8.48 17.06 17.05
N HIS A 679 -7.97 18.02 16.25
CA HIS A 679 -8.77 19.18 15.80
C HIS A 679 -9.89 18.81 14.82
N HIS A 680 -9.73 17.71 14.10
CA HIS A 680 -10.70 17.19 13.13
C HIS A 680 -10.86 15.67 13.34
N SER A 681 -12.03 15.12 13.03
CA SER A 681 -12.24 13.66 13.05
C SER A 681 -11.43 12.91 11.98
N LEU A 682 -10.97 13.62 10.96
CA LEU A 682 -10.22 13.11 9.81
C LEU A 682 -8.87 13.86 9.75
N PRO A 683 -7.79 13.30 10.34
CA PRO A 683 -6.50 14.00 10.48
C PRO A 683 -5.74 14.14 9.15
N PHE A 684 -6.05 13.34 8.15
CA PHE A 684 -5.36 13.30 6.86
C PHE A 684 -6.24 13.92 5.76
N SER A 685 -5.62 14.43 4.70
CA SER A 685 -6.34 14.97 3.54
C SER A 685 -5.49 14.89 2.27
N ILE A 686 -6.11 14.56 1.15
CA ILE A 686 -5.44 14.39 -0.16
C ILE A 686 -6.32 14.95 -1.29
N PRO A 687 -5.75 15.61 -2.31
CA PRO A 687 -6.50 16.00 -3.50
C PRO A 687 -6.81 14.79 -4.38
N VAL A 688 -8.07 14.69 -4.81
CA VAL A 688 -8.54 13.75 -5.81
C VAL A 688 -8.78 14.52 -7.11
N HIS A 689 -8.11 14.12 -8.18
CA HIS A 689 -8.18 14.77 -9.48
C HIS A 689 -9.29 14.18 -10.35
N PHE A 690 -9.95 15.05 -11.11
CA PHE A 690 -11.02 14.69 -12.04
C PHE A 690 -10.60 14.90 -13.51
N MET A 691 -11.26 14.22 -14.44
CA MET A 691 -10.96 14.27 -15.87
C MET A 691 -11.13 15.66 -16.53
N ASN A 692 -11.82 16.60 -15.87
CA ASN A 692 -11.94 17.99 -16.30
C ASN A 692 -10.79 18.90 -15.80
N ASN A 693 -9.70 18.32 -15.27
CA ASN A 693 -8.56 19.01 -14.64
C ASN A 693 -8.89 19.79 -13.34
N THR A 694 -10.08 19.61 -12.75
CA THR A 694 -10.37 20.08 -11.39
C THR A 694 -9.99 19.03 -10.34
N TYR A 695 -9.99 19.39 -9.06
CA TYR A 695 -9.73 18.46 -7.96
C TYR A 695 -10.61 18.75 -6.74
N GLN A 696 -10.88 17.72 -5.94
CA GLN A 696 -11.56 17.82 -4.66
C GLN A 696 -10.64 17.32 -3.55
N VAL A 697 -10.43 18.12 -2.50
CA VAL A 697 -9.73 17.65 -1.29
C VAL A 697 -10.70 16.82 -0.44
N VAL A 698 -10.29 15.60 -0.11
CA VAL A 698 -11.05 14.66 0.72
C VAL A 698 -10.24 14.35 1.98
N GLY A 699 -10.91 14.37 3.14
CA GLY A 699 -10.31 14.01 4.43
C GLY A 699 -10.50 12.53 4.73
N PHE A 700 -9.58 11.94 5.48
CA PHE A 700 -9.61 10.53 5.88
C PHE A 700 -8.87 10.29 7.22
N ASP A 701 -9.08 9.12 7.81
CA ASP A 701 -8.37 8.59 8.98
C ASP A 701 -7.51 7.35 8.62
N GLY A 702 -6.76 6.82 9.59
CA GLY A 702 -5.83 5.70 9.37
C GLY A 702 -6.50 4.38 9.00
N SER A 703 -7.79 4.23 9.31
CA SER A 703 -8.59 3.01 9.08
C SER A 703 -9.53 3.14 7.88
N THR A 704 -9.52 4.29 7.19
CA THR A 704 -10.45 4.62 6.10
C THR A 704 -10.23 3.73 4.88
N THR A 705 -11.28 3.01 4.46
CA THR A 705 -11.24 2.18 3.24
C THR A 705 -11.43 3.02 1.98
N VAL A 706 -11.02 2.48 0.83
CA VAL A 706 -11.29 3.06 -0.49
C VAL A 706 -12.79 3.23 -0.72
N GLU A 707 -13.63 2.31 -0.22
CA GLU A 707 -15.09 2.44 -0.28
C GLU A 707 -15.64 3.59 0.57
N GLU A 708 -15.22 3.73 1.83
CA GLU A 708 -15.64 4.84 2.71
C GLU A 708 -15.21 6.19 2.13
N PHE A 709 -13.99 6.26 1.60
CA PHE A 709 -13.44 7.44 0.95
C PHE A 709 -14.22 7.79 -0.33
N LEU A 710 -14.52 6.80 -1.18
CA LEU A 710 -15.35 6.96 -2.39
C LEU A 710 -16.76 7.43 -2.06
N ASN A 711 -17.39 6.87 -1.02
CA ASN A 711 -18.71 7.31 -0.59
C ASN A 711 -18.69 8.77 -0.09
N THR A 712 -17.66 9.15 0.68
CA THR A 712 -17.46 10.53 1.14
C THR A 712 -17.23 11.51 -0.02
N LEU A 713 -16.42 11.13 -1.00
CA LEU A 713 -16.17 11.89 -2.23
C LEU A 713 -17.47 12.05 -3.03
N ASN A 714 -18.19 10.95 -3.29
CA ASN A 714 -19.42 10.96 -4.09
C ASN A 714 -20.50 11.84 -3.44
N GLN A 715 -20.65 11.80 -2.12
CA GLN A 715 -21.56 12.69 -1.38
C GLN A 715 -21.20 14.17 -1.56
N ARG A 716 -19.92 14.54 -1.36
CA ARG A 716 -19.46 15.93 -1.52
C ARG A 716 -19.60 16.44 -2.96
N VAL A 717 -19.40 15.57 -3.95
CA VAL A 717 -19.47 15.91 -5.38
C VAL A 717 -20.90 15.82 -5.92
N GLY A 718 -21.85 15.18 -5.24
CA GLY A 718 -23.21 14.95 -5.78
C GLY A 718 -23.23 13.89 -6.89
N MET A 719 -22.47 12.83 -6.70
CA MET A 719 -22.45 11.62 -7.56
C MET A 719 -23.32 10.52 -6.93
N ARG A 720 -23.82 9.58 -7.72
CA ARG A 720 -24.48 8.37 -7.18
C ARG A 720 -23.46 7.49 -6.44
N LYS A 721 -23.97 6.51 -5.67
CA LYS A 721 -23.12 5.50 -5.00
C LYS A 721 -22.24 4.76 -6.02
N PRO A 722 -21.01 4.32 -5.66
CA PRO A 722 -20.07 3.73 -6.63
C PRO A 722 -20.62 2.57 -7.46
N HIS A 723 -21.45 1.69 -6.86
CA HIS A 723 -22.09 0.57 -7.55
C HIS A 723 -23.16 0.98 -8.58
N LEU A 724 -23.63 2.23 -8.59
CA LEU A 724 -24.55 2.76 -9.60
C LEU A 724 -23.84 3.62 -10.65
N SER A 725 -22.83 4.40 -10.23
CA SER A 725 -22.12 5.32 -11.12
C SER A 725 -21.01 4.64 -11.93
N GLY A 726 -20.41 3.55 -11.41
CA GLY A 726 -19.29 2.86 -12.06
C GLY A 726 -17.96 3.62 -12.02
N PHE A 727 -17.91 4.75 -11.30
CA PHE A 727 -16.68 5.50 -11.03
C PHE A 727 -15.87 4.86 -9.90
N ALA A 728 -14.55 4.88 -10.05
CA ALA A 728 -13.59 4.34 -9.10
C ALA A 728 -12.39 5.28 -8.93
N LEU A 729 -11.59 5.02 -7.89
CA LEU A 729 -10.29 5.67 -7.69
C LEU A 729 -9.17 4.88 -8.36
N PHE A 730 -8.20 5.65 -8.85
CA PHE A 730 -6.97 5.15 -9.45
C PHE A 730 -5.78 5.90 -8.86
N THR A 731 -4.62 5.25 -8.78
CA THR A 731 -3.32 5.88 -8.51
C THR A 731 -2.46 5.93 -9.74
N ASP A 732 -1.63 6.96 -9.88
CA ASP A 732 -0.52 6.98 -10.83
C ASP A 732 0.56 5.94 -10.48
N ASP A 733 1.30 5.45 -11.47
CA ASP A 733 2.40 4.52 -11.24
C ASP A 733 3.68 5.24 -10.78
N PRO A 734 4.35 4.79 -9.69
CA PRO A 734 5.53 5.44 -9.15
C PRO A 734 6.74 5.45 -10.11
N SER A 735 6.74 4.66 -11.19
CA SER A 735 7.76 4.76 -12.24
C SER A 735 7.63 5.96 -13.18
N GLY A 736 6.52 6.72 -13.09
CA GLY A 736 6.33 7.92 -13.92
C GLY A 736 6.01 7.61 -15.39
N LYS A 737 5.81 6.33 -15.72
CA LYS A 737 5.12 5.92 -16.95
C LYS A 737 3.63 6.27 -16.81
N ASP A 738 2.97 6.56 -17.93
CA ASP A 738 1.52 6.81 -18.01
C ASP A 738 0.71 5.51 -17.79
N LEU A 739 0.84 4.95 -16.58
CA LEU A 739 0.14 3.77 -16.10
C LEU A 739 -0.63 4.16 -14.83
N GLU A 740 -1.85 3.63 -14.71
CA GLU A 740 -2.75 3.90 -13.60
C GLU A 740 -3.32 2.60 -13.06
N HIS A 741 -3.36 2.47 -11.73
CA HIS A 741 -3.82 1.27 -11.03
C HIS A 741 -5.16 1.53 -10.37
N CYS A 742 -6.16 0.67 -10.60
CA CYS A 742 -7.46 0.81 -9.93
C CYS A 742 -7.40 0.33 -8.48
N LEU A 743 -7.96 1.11 -7.55
CA LEU A 743 -7.97 0.77 -6.13
C LEU A 743 -9.14 -0.17 -5.79
N GLN A 744 -8.84 -1.21 -5.00
CA GLN A 744 -9.84 -2.16 -4.51
C GLN A 744 -10.64 -1.57 -3.33
N PRO A 745 -11.98 -1.73 -3.27
CA PRO A 745 -12.83 -1.05 -2.29
C PRO A 745 -12.47 -1.32 -0.81
N SER A 746 -12.02 -2.54 -0.49
CA SER A 746 -11.69 -2.98 0.87
C SER A 746 -10.32 -2.51 1.38
N VAL A 747 -9.43 -2.05 0.51
CA VAL A 747 -8.07 -1.64 0.89
C VAL A 747 -8.13 -0.28 1.60
N LYS A 748 -7.27 -0.06 2.60
CA LYS A 748 -7.17 1.22 3.31
C LYS A 748 -6.40 2.25 2.49
N ILE A 749 -6.88 3.49 2.44
CA ILE A 749 -6.25 4.58 1.66
C ILE A 749 -4.79 4.81 2.09
N CYS A 750 -4.51 4.75 3.39
CA CYS A 750 -3.15 4.89 3.90
C CYS A 750 -2.21 3.74 3.48
N ASP A 751 -2.71 2.50 3.32
CA ASP A 751 -1.91 1.39 2.78
C ASP A 751 -1.55 1.62 1.31
N VAL A 752 -2.48 2.19 0.52
CA VAL A 752 -2.21 2.58 -0.88
C VAL A 752 -1.10 3.63 -0.95
N ILE A 753 -1.21 4.71 -0.15
CA ILE A 753 -0.21 5.79 -0.12
C ILE A 753 1.16 5.23 0.31
N SER A 754 1.21 4.44 1.38
CA SER A 754 2.47 3.87 1.90
C SER A 754 3.12 2.87 0.93
N LYS A 755 2.34 2.00 0.26
CA LYS A 755 2.87 1.07 -0.75
C LYS A 755 3.41 1.82 -1.98
N TRP A 756 2.76 2.91 -2.38
CA TRP A 756 3.23 3.78 -3.45
C TRP A 756 4.54 4.51 -3.10
N GLU A 757 4.65 5.08 -1.89
CA GLU A 757 5.88 5.73 -1.40
C GLU A 757 7.06 4.75 -1.37
N GLN A 758 6.82 3.50 -0.98
CA GLN A 758 7.83 2.44 -0.94
C GLN A 758 8.31 2.05 -2.34
N ALA A 759 7.39 1.80 -3.27
CA ALA A 759 7.73 1.48 -4.66
C ALA A 759 8.48 2.63 -5.38
N LEU A 760 8.15 3.90 -5.08
CA LEU A 760 8.90 5.06 -5.59
C LEU A 760 10.35 5.07 -5.08
N LYS A 761 10.56 4.74 -3.80
CA LYS A 761 11.88 4.70 -3.15
C LYS A 761 12.74 3.53 -3.65
N GLU A 762 12.14 2.38 -3.91
CA GLU A 762 12.80 1.20 -4.49
C GLU A 762 13.30 1.45 -5.91
N LEU A 763 12.58 2.24 -6.70
CA LEU A 763 12.97 2.57 -8.08
C LEU A 763 14.10 3.61 -8.15
N HIS A 764 14.22 4.49 -7.15
CA HIS A 764 15.21 5.58 -7.11
C HIS A 764 16.12 5.51 -5.86
N PRO A 765 16.86 4.41 -5.65
CA PRO A 765 17.74 4.27 -4.50
C PRO A 765 18.81 5.38 -4.49
N GLY A 766 18.90 6.12 -3.38
CA GLY A 766 19.88 7.20 -3.19
C GLY A 766 19.49 8.57 -3.75
N LYS A 767 18.41 8.72 -4.51
CA LYS A 767 17.87 10.03 -4.94
C LYS A 767 16.56 10.34 -4.22
N TYR A 768 16.62 11.16 -3.18
CA TYR A 768 15.43 11.57 -2.43
C TYR A 768 14.70 12.72 -3.16
N GLU A 769 13.96 12.38 -4.22
CA GLU A 769 13.00 13.31 -4.87
C GLU A 769 11.73 13.44 -4.02
N GLY A 770 11.85 14.02 -2.83
CA GLY A 770 10.78 14.20 -1.84
C GLY A 770 9.65 15.16 -2.23
N THR A 771 9.51 15.46 -3.53
CA THR A 771 8.50 16.34 -4.13
C THR A 771 7.36 15.59 -4.81
N ARG A 772 7.59 14.34 -5.28
CA ARG A 772 6.53 13.57 -5.92
C ARG A 772 5.65 12.89 -4.87
N ILE A 773 4.35 13.19 -4.93
CA ILE A 773 3.31 12.57 -4.12
C ILE A 773 2.41 11.72 -5.01
N VAL A 774 1.79 10.68 -4.44
CA VAL A 774 0.79 9.86 -5.11
C VAL A 774 -0.39 10.73 -5.57
N ARG A 775 -0.79 10.55 -6.83
CA ARG A 775 -1.94 11.21 -7.44
C ARG A 775 -3.14 10.27 -7.42
N LEU A 776 -4.20 10.65 -6.72
CA LEU A 776 -5.50 10.00 -6.85
C LEU A 776 -6.29 10.60 -8.01
N THR A 777 -6.73 9.76 -8.95
CA THR A 777 -7.60 10.13 -10.07
C THR A 777 -8.96 9.45 -9.91
N TYR A 778 -10.04 10.20 -10.05
CA TYR A 778 -11.41 9.69 -10.01
C TYR A 778 -12.03 9.71 -11.40
N LYS A 779 -12.37 8.53 -11.92
CA LYS A 779 -12.82 8.33 -13.30
C LYS A 779 -13.73 7.11 -13.44
N SER A 780 -14.45 7.01 -14.55
CA SER A 780 -15.33 5.87 -14.84
C SER A 780 -14.51 4.63 -15.20
N ARG A 781 -14.69 3.56 -14.42
CA ARG A 781 -14.16 2.21 -14.69
C ARG A 781 -15.17 1.37 -15.46
N LEU A 782 -16.44 1.42 -15.05
CA LEU A 782 -17.54 0.62 -15.58
C LEU A 782 -18.64 1.53 -16.11
N CYS A 783 -19.13 1.29 -17.32
CA CYS A 783 -20.24 2.03 -17.92
C CYS A 783 -21.46 1.12 -18.03
N PHE A 784 -22.39 1.23 -17.07
CA PHE A 784 -23.60 0.41 -17.03
C PHE A 784 -24.72 0.99 -17.92
N ARG A 785 -25.04 0.38 -19.07
CA ARG A 785 -26.06 0.93 -19.99
C ARG A 785 -27.43 1.07 -19.35
N ALA A 786 -27.83 0.11 -18.53
CA ALA A 786 -29.09 0.14 -17.79
C ALA A 786 -29.20 1.35 -16.85
N GLN A 787 -28.08 1.85 -16.32
CA GLN A 787 -28.03 2.96 -15.36
C GLN A 787 -27.85 4.34 -16.02
N ALA A 788 -27.68 4.41 -17.34
CA ALA A 788 -27.39 5.65 -18.07
C ALA A 788 -28.52 6.69 -17.99
N LYS A 789 -29.77 6.26 -17.78
CA LYS A 789 -30.92 7.18 -17.60
C LYS A 789 -30.91 7.90 -16.24
N GLY A 790 -30.21 7.35 -15.24
CA GLY A 790 -30.15 7.90 -13.89
C GLY A 790 -28.91 8.77 -13.64
N GLU A 791 -28.16 9.14 -14.67
CA GLU A 791 -26.89 9.86 -14.52
C GLU A 791 -27.06 11.29 -14.02
N THR A 792 -26.23 11.67 -13.04
CA THR A 792 -26.17 13.07 -12.60
C THR A 792 -25.50 13.95 -13.66
N GLU A 793 -25.71 15.25 -13.59
CA GLU A 793 -25.04 16.20 -14.49
C GLU A 793 -23.50 16.15 -14.37
N ARG A 794 -22.97 15.93 -13.15
CA ARG A 794 -21.53 15.75 -12.94
C ARG A 794 -21.02 14.42 -13.47
N GLU A 795 -21.78 13.33 -13.35
CA GLU A 795 -21.45 12.06 -14.01
C GLU A 795 -21.33 12.24 -15.52
N ARG A 796 -22.33 12.90 -16.15
CA ARG A 796 -22.31 13.22 -17.58
C ARG A 796 -21.10 14.08 -17.96
N LEU A 797 -20.81 15.14 -17.21
CA LEU A 797 -19.67 16.03 -17.45
C LEU A 797 -18.33 15.29 -17.41
N LEU A 798 -18.08 14.53 -16.33
CA LEU A 798 -16.82 13.80 -16.17
C LEU A 798 -16.67 12.68 -17.21
N LEU A 799 -17.76 12.01 -17.56
CA LEU A 799 -17.77 11.00 -18.62
C LEU A 799 -17.49 11.60 -20.00
N ALA A 800 -18.02 12.79 -20.31
CA ALA A 800 -17.72 13.48 -21.58
C ALA A 800 -16.24 13.87 -21.68
N TYR A 801 -15.62 14.38 -20.60
CA TYR A 801 -14.18 14.62 -20.56
C TYR A 801 -13.35 13.34 -20.72
N GLN A 802 -13.74 12.24 -20.06
CA GLN A 802 -13.05 10.95 -20.21
C GLN A 802 -13.14 10.39 -21.63
N VAL A 803 -14.33 10.42 -22.24
CA VAL A 803 -14.53 9.95 -23.62
C VAL A 803 -13.79 10.87 -24.60
N ASN A 804 -13.70 12.17 -24.33
CA ASN A 804 -12.88 13.07 -25.15
C ASN A 804 -11.38 12.76 -25.05
N ASP A 805 -10.85 12.42 -23.87
CA ASP A 805 -9.47 11.96 -23.73
C ASP A 805 -9.23 10.65 -24.52
N GLU A 806 -10.17 9.70 -24.47
CA GLU A 806 -10.14 8.49 -25.32
C GLU A 806 -10.17 8.85 -26.82
N VAL A 807 -10.99 9.82 -27.26
CA VAL A 807 -10.98 10.36 -28.64
C VAL A 807 -9.64 11.02 -29.00
N HIS A 808 -9.08 11.83 -28.09
CA HIS A 808 -7.85 12.59 -28.30
C HIS A 808 -6.62 11.68 -28.45
N GLN A 809 -6.52 10.65 -27.60
CA GLN A 809 -5.53 9.58 -27.68
C GLN A 809 -5.74 8.65 -28.88
N GLY A 810 -6.95 8.64 -29.46
CA GLY A 810 -7.31 7.79 -30.59
C GLY A 810 -7.90 6.43 -30.21
N HIS A 811 -8.19 6.20 -28.92
CA HIS A 811 -8.90 5.05 -28.36
C HIS A 811 -10.44 5.12 -28.55
N PHE A 812 -10.91 5.90 -29.52
CA PHE A 812 -12.32 5.99 -29.90
C PHE A 812 -12.47 6.18 -31.43
N PRO A 813 -13.44 5.52 -32.08
CA PRO A 813 -13.66 5.67 -33.52
C PRO A 813 -14.41 6.98 -33.82
N VAL A 814 -13.69 7.93 -34.43
CA VAL A 814 -14.24 9.17 -35.01
C VAL A 814 -13.57 9.43 -36.34
N ASN A 815 -14.30 9.96 -37.32
CA ASN A 815 -13.74 10.54 -38.55
C ASN A 815 -13.32 12.01 -38.31
N LYS A 816 -12.74 12.68 -39.31
CA LYS A 816 -12.20 14.06 -39.16
C LYS A 816 -13.30 15.08 -38.86
N GLU A 817 -14.44 14.96 -39.54
CA GLU A 817 -15.59 15.86 -39.41
C GLU A 817 -16.23 15.76 -38.02
N LEU A 818 -16.53 14.54 -37.57
CA LEU A 818 -17.06 14.28 -36.24
C LEU A 818 -16.06 14.69 -35.15
N ALA A 819 -14.77 14.40 -35.34
CA ALA A 819 -13.71 14.83 -34.42
C ALA A 819 -13.70 16.36 -34.22
N LEU A 820 -13.95 17.13 -35.27
CA LEU A 820 -14.03 18.59 -35.20
C LEU A 820 -15.31 19.06 -34.48
N GLU A 821 -16.45 18.41 -34.72
CA GLU A 821 -17.72 18.72 -34.05
C GLU A 821 -17.68 18.43 -32.55
N VAL A 822 -17.13 17.27 -32.15
CA VAL A 822 -16.99 16.93 -30.73
C VAL A 822 -15.92 17.76 -30.03
N ALA A 823 -14.89 18.23 -30.74
CA ALA A 823 -13.93 19.21 -30.22
C ALA A 823 -14.58 20.59 -30.01
N ALA A 824 -15.44 21.05 -30.94
CA ALA A 824 -16.20 22.30 -30.77
C ALA A 824 -17.16 22.24 -29.57
N LEU A 825 -17.84 21.10 -29.36
CA LEU A 825 -18.68 20.89 -28.18
C LEU A 825 -17.89 20.99 -26.87
N MET A 826 -16.71 20.36 -26.79
CA MET A 826 -15.86 20.45 -25.58
C MET A 826 -15.24 21.83 -25.38
N ALA A 827 -14.94 22.56 -26.47
CA ALA A 827 -14.49 23.94 -26.41
C ALA A 827 -15.57 24.87 -25.84
N GLN A 828 -16.82 24.73 -26.29
CA GLN A 828 -17.97 25.43 -25.70
C GLN A 828 -18.18 25.08 -24.22
N VAL A 829 -17.93 23.82 -23.80
CA VAL A 829 -18.03 23.38 -22.40
C VAL A 829 -16.94 24.01 -21.51
N GLU A 830 -15.70 24.13 -21.98
CA GLU A 830 -14.59 24.65 -21.15
C GLU A 830 -14.42 26.18 -21.22
N HIS A 831 -14.73 26.79 -22.36
CA HIS A 831 -14.45 28.20 -22.62
C HIS A 831 -15.70 29.07 -22.84
N GLY A 832 -16.89 28.47 -22.99
CA GLY A 832 -18.13 29.18 -23.29
C GLY A 832 -18.23 29.67 -24.74
N ASP A 833 -19.02 30.72 -24.96
CA ASP A 833 -19.24 31.31 -26.29
C ASP A 833 -17.95 31.86 -26.91
N LEU A 834 -17.72 31.55 -28.19
CA LEU A 834 -16.58 32.10 -28.93
C LEU A 834 -16.78 33.61 -29.21
N ASP A 835 -15.96 34.43 -28.56
CA ASP A 835 -16.09 35.89 -28.49
C ASP A 835 -15.67 36.60 -29.80
N ARG A 836 -16.45 36.42 -30.87
CA ARG A 836 -16.20 37.01 -32.20
C ARG A 836 -16.78 38.42 -32.31
N ARG A 837 -16.31 39.36 -31.48
CA ARG A 837 -16.69 40.79 -31.58
C ARG A 837 -16.23 41.36 -32.93
N ALA A 838 -17.20 41.70 -33.78
CA ALA A 838 -16.94 42.41 -35.03
C ALA A 838 -16.35 43.81 -34.75
N PRO A 839 -15.48 44.35 -35.63
CA PRO A 839 -14.91 45.67 -35.44
C PRO A 839 -15.99 46.76 -35.56
N SER A 840 -16.37 47.36 -34.44
CA SER A 840 -17.18 48.58 -34.40
C SER A 840 -16.33 49.79 -34.83
N PRO A 841 -16.76 50.65 -35.79
CA PRO A 841 -15.89 51.66 -36.42
C PRO A 841 -15.43 52.86 -35.56
N SER A 842 -15.57 52.84 -34.23
CA SER A 842 -15.49 54.05 -33.41
C SER A 842 -14.84 53.87 -32.02
N SER A 843 -13.52 53.67 -31.97
CA SER A 843 -12.61 54.13 -30.89
C SER A 843 -11.15 53.76 -31.17
N PRO A 844 -10.24 54.72 -31.44
CA PRO A 844 -8.85 54.42 -31.75
C PRO A 844 -7.89 54.63 -30.55
N SER A 845 -7.91 53.79 -29.52
CA SER A 845 -6.89 53.83 -28.44
C SER A 845 -6.81 52.60 -27.50
N SER A 846 -6.41 51.43 -27.99
CA SER A 846 -5.66 50.46 -27.17
C SER A 846 -4.92 49.44 -28.05
N SER A 847 -3.62 49.29 -27.86
CA SER A 847 -2.74 48.42 -28.66
C SER A 847 -2.91 46.92 -28.34
N SER A 848 -2.66 46.07 -29.34
CA SER A 848 -2.59 44.59 -29.27
C SER A 848 -3.90 43.78 -29.05
N SER A 849 -4.70 43.72 -30.12
CA SER A 849 -5.27 42.49 -30.73
C SER A 849 -6.11 41.50 -29.88
N PRO A 850 -7.44 41.68 -29.81
CA PRO A 850 -8.40 40.62 -29.41
C PRO A 850 -8.30 39.35 -30.27
N GLN A 851 -7.91 39.52 -31.54
CA GLN A 851 -7.80 38.47 -32.55
C GLN A 851 -6.72 37.41 -32.20
N LEU A 852 -5.60 37.84 -31.60
CA LEU A 852 -4.51 36.95 -31.17
C LEU A 852 -4.92 36.06 -29.99
N LYS A 853 -5.67 36.60 -29.03
CA LYS A 853 -6.24 35.81 -27.91
C LYS A 853 -7.22 34.76 -28.42
N THR A 854 -8.10 35.14 -29.33
CA THR A 854 -9.08 34.23 -29.96
C THR A 854 -8.37 33.09 -30.70
N GLN A 855 -7.34 33.41 -31.49
CA GLN A 855 -6.52 32.43 -32.21
C GLN A 855 -5.79 31.48 -31.25
N GLN A 856 -5.31 31.98 -30.10
CA GLN A 856 -4.64 31.18 -29.09
C GLN A 856 -5.59 30.19 -28.41
N ILE A 857 -6.83 30.59 -28.11
CA ILE A 857 -7.87 29.72 -27.54
C ILE A 857 -8.26 28.61 -28.53
N LEU A 858 -8.42 28.93 -29.83
CA LEU A 858 -8.71 27.94 -30.87
C LEU A 858 -7.60 26.89 -31.00
N LEU A 859 -6.32 27.32 -30.97
CA LEU A 859 -5.18 26.40 -30.99
C LEU A 859 -5.11 25.52 -29.73
N GLN A 860 -5.42 26.08 -28.56
CA GLN A 860 -5.50 25.33 -27.29
C GLN A 860 -6.63 24.30 -27.30
N ALA A 861 -7.80 24.64 -27.85
CA ALA A 861 -8.92 23.72 -28.02
C ALA A 861 -8.58 22.58 -28.99
N LEU A 862 -7.92 22.87 -30.12
CA LEU A 862 -7.40 21.85 -31.03
C LEU A 862 -6.32 20.97 -30.38
N GLU A 863 -5.44 21.54 -29.57
CA GLU A 863 -4.41 20.78 -28.86
C GLU A 863 -4.99 19.84 -27.80
N ARG A 864 -6.08 20.23 -27.13
CA ARG A 864 -6.67 19.46 -26.03
C ARG A 864 -7.75 18.46 -26.45
N PHE A 865 -8.60 18.81 -27.43
CA PHE A 865 -9.84 18.06 -27.71
C PHE A 865 -9.89 17.36 -29.06
N TYR A 866 -8.98 17.70 -30.00
CA TYR A 866 -8.94 17.10 -31.33
C TYR A 866 -7.93 15.92 -31.37
N PRO A 867 -8.18 14.82 -32.11
CA PRO A 867 -7.32 13.64 -32.10
C PRO A 867 -5.88 13.91 -32.55
N LYS A 868 -4.88 13.46 -31.77
CA LYS A 868 -3.45 13.61 -32.10
C LYS A 868 -3.12 13.05 -33.49
N ARG A 869 -3.68 11.88 -33.81
CA ARG A 869 -3.54 11.18 -35.11
C ARG A 869 -3.95 12.00 -36.34
N TYR A 870 -4.79 13.04 -36.17
CA TYR A 870 -5.24 13.91 -37.27
C TYR A 870 -4.51 15.25 -37.30
N LYS A 871 -3.55 15.48 -36.39
CA LYS A 871 -2.70 16.68 -36.30
C LYS A 871 -1.22 16.38 -36.56
N GLN A 872 -0.77 15.14 -36.41
CA GLN A 872 0.65 14.74 -36.46
C GLN A 872 1.39 15.18 -37.75
N ASP A 873 0.72 15.22 -38.90
CA ASP A 873 1.30 15.60 -40.19
C ASP A 873 0.82 16.97 -40.73
N CYS A 874 0.16 17.79 -39.89
CA CYS A 874 -0.39 19.07 -40.35
C CYS A 874 0.68 20.17 -40.47
N ASN A 875 0.78 20.79 -41.65
CA ASN A 875 1.56 22.01 -41.83
C ASN A 875 0.87 23.25 -41.21
N MET A 876 1.57 24.39 -41.16
CA MET A 876 1.07 25.61 -40.51
C MET A 876 -0.21 26.19 -41.16
N ASP A 877 -0.38 26.02 -42.47
CA ASP A 877 -1.57 26.51 -43.19
C ASP A 877 -2.78 25.58 -43.00
N GLN A 878 -2.55 24.26 -42.98
CA GLN A 878 -3.57 23.25 -42.60
C GLN A 878 -4.01 23.40 -41.14
N LEU A 879 -3.09 23.75 -40.24
CA LEU A 879 -3.45 24.09 -38.85
C LEU A 879 -4.29 25.36 -38.76
N ARG A 880 -4.09 26.33 -39.66
CA ARG A 880 -4.93 27.53 -39.77
C ARG A 880 -6.32 27.19 -40.32
N ASP A 881 -6.41 26.41 -41.40
CA ASP A 881 -7.70 25.89 -41.92
C ASP A 881 -8.48 25.12 -40.84
N LEU A 882 -7.83 24.20 -40.13
CA LEU A 882 -8.45 23.45 -39.02
C LEU A 882 -8.94 24.38 -37.89
N SER A 883 -8.20 25.45 -37.59
CA SER A 883 -8.60 26.47 -36.62
C SER A 883 -9.83 27.27 -37.08
N ASP A 884 -9.87 27.69 -38.35
CA ASP A 884 -11.00 28.43 -38.92
C ASP A 884 -12.26 27.55 -39.06
N ARG A 885 -12.09 26.27 -39.41
CA ARG A 885 -13.17 25.27 -39.42
C ARG A 885 -13.67 24.99 -38.01
N LEU A 886 -12.80 24.89 -37.00
CA LEU A 886 -13.20 24.77 -35.59
C LEU A 886 -13.99 26.00 -35.15
N ALA A 887 -13.49 27.21 -35.42
CA ALA A 887 -14.16 28.47 -35.09
C ALA A 887 -15.55 28.55 -35.73
N THR A 888 -15.69 28.08 -36.97
CA THR A 888 -16.98 28.01 -37.68
C THR A 888 -17.94 27.06 -36.95
N LYS A 889 -17.51 25.83 -36.62
CA LYS A 889 -18.34 24.86 -35.88
C LYS A 889 -18.71 25.32 -34.46
N TRP A 890 -17.78 25.94 -33.75
CA TRP A 890 -17.99 26.47 -32.40
C TRP A 890 -18.95 27.67 -32.43
N SER A 891 -18.85 28.58 -33.39
CA SER A 891 -19.74 29.75 -33.43
C SER A 891 -21.23 29.42 -33.63
N VAL A 892 -21.56 28.22 -34.15
CA VAL A 892 -22.94 27.69 -34.23
C VAL A 892 -23.49 27.26 -32.86
N LEU A 893 -22.63 26.95 -31.89
CA LEU A 893 -23.00 26.54 -30.52
C LEU A 893 -23.25 27.73 -29.59
N ARG A 894 -23.27 28.97 -30.11
CA ARG A 894 -23.41 30.18 -29.30
C ARG A 894 -24.73 30.16 -28.51
N GLY A 895 -24.66 30.41 -27.20
CA GLY A 895 -25.80 30.34 -26.29
C GLY A 895 -26.19 28.91 -25.85
N CYS A 896 -25.52 27.87 -26.36
CA CYS A 896 -25.68 26.52 -25.80
C CYS A 896 -24.97 26.42 -24.45
N SER A 897 -25.69 25.92 -23.44
CA SER A 897 -25.13 25.69 -22.11
C SER A 897 -24.19 24.48 -22.09
N ALA A 898 -23.24 24.46 -21.16
CA ALA A 898 -22.31 23.33 -21.01
C ALA A 898 -23.04 21.98 -20.80
N SER A 899 -24.14 21.97 -20.04
CA SER A 899 -24.96 20.77 -19.83
C SER A 899 -25.56 20.22 -21.12
N GLU A 900 -26.00 21.12 -21.99
CA GLU A 900 -26.60 20.79 -23.28
C GLU A 900 -25.54 20.29 -24.27
N CYS A 901 -24.38 20.95 -24.33
CA CYS A 901 -23.24 20.48 -25.12
C CYS A 901 -22.76 19.09 -24.67
N VAL A 902 -22.66 18.84 -23.36
CA VAL A 902 -22.37 17.51 -22.79
C VAL A 902 -23.44 16.48 -23.16
N ARG A 903 -24.73 16.86 -23.10
CA ARG A 903 -25.85 15.98 -23.48
C ARG A 903 -25.78 15.60 -24.96
N ILE A 904 -25.52 16.56 -25.85
CA ILE A 904 -25.33 16.33 -27.29
C ILE A 904 -24.12 15.42 -27.53
N TYR A 905 -22.96 15.74 -26.91
CA TYR A 905 -21.73 14.95 -27.01
C TYR A 905 -21.98 13.48 -26.66
N LEU A 906 -22.55 13.21 -25.47
CA LEU A 906 -22.81 11.84 -25.02
C LEU A 906 -23.88 11.14 -25.86
N THR A 907 -24.88 11.86 -26.38
CA THR A 907 -25.89 11.29 -27.29
C THR A 907 -25.25 10.79 -28.59
N VAL A 908 -24.24 11.51 -29.10
CA VAL A 908 -23.49 11.08 -30.29
C VAL A 908 -22.52 9.95 -29.97
N ALA A 909 -21.74 10.07 -28.88
CA ALA A 909 -20.77 9.04 -28.48
C ALA A 909 -21.44 7.68 -28.17
N ARG A 910 -22.63 7.69 -27.55
CA ARG A 910 -23.41 6.47 -27.24
C ARG A 910 -23.96 5.72 -28.45
N LYS A 911 -23.87 6.29 -29.66
CA LYS A 911 -24.17 5.55 -30.90
C LYS A 911 -23.14 4.46 -31.20
N TRP A 912 -21.93 4.54 -30.64
CA TRP A 912 -20.94 3.49 -30.81
C TRP A 912 -21.33 2.24 -29.98
N PRO A 913 -21.49 1.04 -30.58
CA PRO A 913 -21.95 -0.16 -29.86
C PRO A 913 -21.00 -0.68 -28.77
N LEU A 914 -19.82 -0.09 -28.62
CA LEU A 914 -18.84 -0.40 -27.57
C LEU A 914 -18.53 0.82 -26.69
N PHE A 915 -19.41 1.83 -26.67
CA PHE A 915 -19.32 2.96 -25.75
C PHE A 915 -19.12 2.48 -24.30
N GLY A 916 -18.06 2.99 -23.65
CA GLY A 916 -17.66 2.60 -22.30
C GLY A 916 -16.78 1.35 -22.20
N ALA A 917 -16.43 0.70 -23.32
CA ALA A 917 -15.47 -0.39 -23.33
C ALA A 917 -14.04 0.13 -23.13
N LYS A 918 -13.21 -0.61 -22.38
CA LYS A 918 -11.78 -0.31 -22.29
C LYS A 918 -11.01 -1.04 -23.39
N LEU A 919 -10.29 -0.26 -24.19
CA LEU A 919 -9.48 -0.74 -25.31
C LEU A 919 -8.03 -1.04 -24.88
N PHE A 920 -7.54 -2.20 -25.32
CA PHE A 920 -6.15 -2.60 -25.14
C PHE A 920 -5.57 -3.06 -26.48
N SER A 921 -4.48 -2.43 -26.92
CA SER A 921 -3.75 -2.87 -28.11
C SER A 921 -3.10 -4.23 -27.84
N ALA A 922 -3.31 -5.18 -28.75
CA ALA A 922 -2.86 -6.56 -28.67
C ALA A 922 -2.36 -7.06 -30.04
N LYS A 923 -1.64 -8.18 -30.04
CA LYS A 923 -1.35 -8.96 -31.25
C LYS A 923 -1.74 -10.43 -31.03
N PRO A 924 -2.59 -11.05 -31.87
CA PRO A 924 -2.92 -12.46 -31.74
C PRO A 924 -1.68 -13.34 -31.93
N VAL A 925 -1.52 -14.35 -31.06
CA VAL A 925 -0.42 -15.32 -31.11
C VAL A 925 -0.97 -16.66 -31.59
N PRO A 926 -0.30 -17.36 -32.54
CA PRO A 926 -0.73 -18.68 -33.00
C PRO A 926 -0.92 -19.70 -31.86
N PRO A 927 -1.92 -20.60 -31.91
CA PRO A 927 -2.85 -20.83 -33.01
C PRO A 927 -4.20 -20.08 -32.81
N SER A 928 -4.24 -18.78 -33.10
CA SER A 928 -5.46 -17.99 -33.19
C SER A 928 -6.03 -17.98 -34.62
N CYS A 929 -7.37 -18.06 -34.75
CA CYS A 929 -8.06 -17.91 -36.05
C CYS A 929 -8.21 -16.45 -36.52
N VAL A 930 -7.82 -15.49 -35.69
CA VAL A 930 -7.78 -14.05 -36.02
C VAL A 930 -6.47 -13.74 -36.76
N GLU A 931 -6.54 -12.87 -37.78
CA GLU A 931 -5.36 -12.43 -38.55
C GLU A 931 -4.21 -11.95 -37.66
N GLN A 932 -2.96 -12.19 -38.07
CA GLN A 932 -1.74 -11.87 -37.30
C GLN A 932 -1.42 -10.36 -37.22
N SER A 933 -2.37 -9.51 -37.61
CA SER A 933 -2.32 -8.05 -37.50
C SER A 933 -2.46 -7.58 -36.05
N GLN A 934 -2.05 -6.34 -35.77
CA GLN A 934 -2.37 -5.71 -34.49
C GLN A 934 -3.89 -5.50 -34.37
N VAL A 935 -4.47 -5.84 -33.21
CA VAL A 935 -5.92 -5.79 -32.91
C VAL A 935 -6.18 -4.97 -31.66
N TRP A 936 -7.42 -4.52 -31.47
CA TRP A 936 -7.88 -3.98 -30.20
C TRP A 936 -8.73 -5.01 -29.45
N LEU A 937 -8.39 -5.26 -28.19
CA LEU A 937 -9.26 -5.95 -27.24
C LEU A 937 -10.13 -4.92 -26.55
N ALA A 938 -11.45 -5.00 -26.74
CA ALA A 938 -12.43 -4.15 -26.10
C ALA A 938 -13.15 -4.93 -24.99
N VAL A 939 -13.01 -4.49 -23.74
CA VAL A 939 -13.64 -5.14 -22.58
C VAL A 939 -14.78 -4.25 -22.06
N ASN A 940 -15.99 -4.78 -21.95
CA ASN A 940 -17.20 -4.03 -21.56
C ASN A 940 -18.09 -4.83 -20.58
N GLU A 941 -19.30 -4.36 -20.28
CA GLU A 941 -20.20 -5.05 -19.32
C GLU A 941 -20.69 -6.44 -19.78
N GLU A 942 -20.71 -6.71 -21.10
CA GLU A 942 -21.21 -7.95 -21.69
C GLU A 942 -20.12 -9.02 -21.91
N GLY A 943 -18.87 -8.59 -22.16
CA GLY A 943 -17.75 -9.48 -22.41
C GLY A 943 -16.51 -8.85 -23.04
N LEU A 944 -15.78 -9.68 -23.79
CA LEU A 944 -14.56 -9.35 -24.53
C LEU A 944 -14.86 -9.35 -26.03
N CYS A 945 -14.62 -8.22 -26.70
CA CYS A 945 -14.67 -8.10 -28.15
C CYS A 945 -13.26 -7.95 -28.72
N VAL A 946 -13.03 -8.51 -29.91
CA VAL A 946 -11.79 -8.32 -30.70
C VAL A 946 -12.14 -7.44 -31.89
N LEU A 947 -11.38 -6.36 -32.10
CA LEU A 947 -11.58 -5.40 -33.19
C LEU A 947 -10.32 -5.32 -34.08
N ASP A 948 -10.49 -4.98 -35.35
CA ASP A 948 -9.37 -4.63 -36.23
C ASP A 948 -8.76 -3.25 -35.90
N GLN A 949 -7.72 -2.84 -36.64
CA GLN A 949 -7.04 -1.55 -36.45
C GLN A 949 -7.97 -0.34 -36.69
N THR A 950 -8.99 -0.50 -37.52
CA THR A 950 -10.05 0.49 -37.81
C THR A 950 -11.21 0.46 -36.80
N MET A 951 -11.12 -0.39 -35.77
CA MET A 951 -12.13 -0.60 -34.72
C MET A 951 -13.45 -1.23 -35.21
N HIS A 952 -13.43 -1.96 -36.33
CA HIS A 952 -14.54 -2.84 -36.73
C HIS A 952 -14.48 -4.17 -35.97
N LEU A 953 -15.64 -4.74 -35.70
CA LEU A 953 -15.80 -5.92 -34.86
C LEU A 953 -15.43 -7.22 -35.61
N LEU A 954 -14.44 -7.96 -35.09
CA LEU A 954 -14.01 -9.26 -35.62
C LEU A 954 -14.64 -10.43 -34.85
N ALA A 955 -14.70 -10.35 -33.52
CA ALA A 955 -15.26 -11.40 -32.67
C ALA A 955 -15.84 -10.86 -31.35
N THR A 956 -16.76 -11.58 -30.73
CA THR A 956 -17.36 -11.26 -29.42
C THR A 956 -17.46 -12.50 -28.55
N TYR A 957 -17.01 -12.40 -27.31
CA TYR A 957 -17.02 -13.48 -26.31
C TYR A 957 -17.67 -12.99 -25.02
N SER A 958 -18.90 -13.44 -24.75
CA SER A 958 -19.58 -13.12 -23.48
C SER A 958 -18.82 -13.72 -22.29
N TYR A 959 -18.88 -13.07 -21.12
CA TYR A 959 -18.30 -13.62 -19.89
C TYR A 959 -18.84 -15.02 -19.51
N GLN A 960 -20.01 -15.42 -20.02
CA GLN A 960 -20.55 -16.77 -19.84
C GLN A 960 -19.80 -17.84 -20.65
N SER A 961 -19.20 -17.48 -21.80
CA SER A 961 -18.40 -18.41 -22.62
C SER A 961 -16.93 -18.46 -22.19
N VAL A 962 -16.43 -17.47 -21.43
CA VAL A 962 -15.07 -17.48 -20.88
C VAL A 962 -14.95 -18.54 -19.79
N ILE A 963 -14.23 -19.63 -20.09
CA ILE A 963 -13.93 -20.70 -19.13
C ILE A 963 -12.92 -20.20 -18.10
N THR A 964 -11.76 -19.73 -18.57
CA THR A 964 -10.66 -19.22 -17.74
C THR A 964 -9.83 -18.19 -18.52
N PHE A 965 -9.08 -17.35 -17.81
CA PHE A 965 -8.16 -16.36 -18.36
C PHE A 965 -6.95 -16.21 -17.43
N GLY A 966 -5.84 -15.66 -17.94
CA GLY A 966 -4.66 -15.37 -17.12
C GLY A 966 -3.42 -15.01 -17.93
N GLY A 967 -2.34 -14.62 -17.24
CA GLY A 967 -1.05 -14.38 -17.87
C GLY A 967 -0.35 -15.68 -18.29
N CYS A 968 0.21 -15.70 -19.50
CA CYS A 968 0.95 -16.82 -20.06
C CYS A 968 2.22 -16.31 -20.76
N ARG A 969 3.38 -16.41 -20.08
CA ARG A 969 4.69 -15.94 -20.60
C ARG A 969 4.67 -14.44 -21.02
N ASP A 970 4.20 -13.58 -20.11
CA ASP A 970 3.93 -12.14 -20.33
C ASP A 970 2.73 -11.79 -21.25
N ASP A 971 2.17 -12.74 -21.99
CA ASP A 971 0.98 -12.55 -22.83
C ASP A 971 -0.34 -12.78 -22.07
N LEU A 972 -1.46 -12.30 -22.61
CA LEU A 972 -2.81 -12.60 -22.10
C LEU A 972 -3.36 -13.86 -22.77
N MET A 973 -3.73 -14.87 -21.98
CA MET A 973 -4.46 -16.06 -22.44
C MET A 973 -5.94 -15.98 -22.01
N VAL A 974 -6.85 -16.28 -22.93
CA VAL A 974 -8.29 -16.44 -22.66
C VAL A 974 -8.76 -17.75 -23.28
N VAL A 975 -9.50 -18.55 -22.52
CA VAL A 975 -10.06 -19.83 -22.98
C VAL A 975 -11.57 -19.72 -23.00
N VAL A 976 -12.18 -19.97 -24.16
CA VAL A 976 -13.62 -19.79 -24.40
C VAL A 976 -14.28 -21.08 -24.90
N SER A 977 -15.55 -21.28 -24.55
CA SER A 977 -16.40 -22.32 -25.15
C SER A 977 -17.26 -21.73 -26.28
N GLN A 978 -17.07 -22.18 -27.51
CA GLN A 978 -18.00 -21.90 -28.60
C GLN A 978 -19.09 -22.99 -28.69
N ASN A 979 -20.34 -22.56 -28.87
CA ASN A 979 -21.40 -23.42 -29.39
C ASN A 979 -21.36 -23.33 -30.93
N LYS A 980 -21.04 -24.43 -31.62
CA LYS A 980 -21.19 -24.48 -33.09
C LYS A 980 -22.65 -24.69 -33.45
N GLU A 981 -23.28 -23.69 -34.05
CA GLU A 981 -24.57 -23.84 -34.72
C GLU A 981 -24.39 -24.55 -36.08
N GLN A 982 -24.23 -25.87 -36.03
CA GLN A 982 -24.63 -26.80 -37.09
C GLN A 982 -24.51 -28.25 -36.58
N GLY A 983 -25.65 -28.90 -36.34
CA GLY A 983 -25.77 -30.37 -36.38
C GLY A 983 -24.90 -31.21 -35.43
N GLY A 984 -24.75 -30.84 -34.14
CA GLY A 984 -24.19 -31.77 -33.14
C GLY A 984 -23.59 -31.09 -31.91
N GLY A 985 -24.16 -31.36 -30.72
CA GLY A 985 -23.86 -30.65 -29.46
C GLY A 985 -22.49 -30.89 -28.80
N LYS A 986 -21.39 -30.86 -29.57
CA LYS A 986 -20.03 -30.79 -29.01
C LYS A 986 -19.62 -29.33 -28.84
N LYS A 987 -19.58 -28.84 -27.59
CA LYS A 987 -18.95 -27.55 -27.24
C LYS A 987 -17.47 -27.61 -27.61
N SER A 988 -17.03 -26.76 -28.52
CA SER A 988 -15.60 -26.65 -28.87
C SER A 988 -14.93 -25.63 -27.96
N VAL A 989 -13.84 -26.03 -27.30
CA VAL A 989 -13.02 -25.13 -26.48
C VAL A 989 -11.93 -24.54 -27.36
N GLU A 990 -11.84 -23.21 -27.37
CA GLU A 990 -10.83 -22.44 -28.09
C GLU A 990 -9.92 -21.73 -27.08
N LYS A 991 -8.61 -21.70 -27.38
CA LYS A 991 -7.60 -20.99 -26.60
C LYS A 991 -7.08 -19.82 -27.43
N LEU A 992 -7.37 -18.61 -26.96
CA LEU A 992 -6.87 -17.36 -27.52
C LEU A 992 -5.65 -16.91 -26.71
N VAL A 993 -4.60 -16.45 -27.40
CA VAL A 993 -3.41 -15.85 -26.79
C VAL A 993 -3.11 -14.53 -27.49
N PHE A 994 -2.86 -13.49 -26.69
CA PHE A 994 -2.68 -12.12 -27.15
C PHE A 994 -1.42 -11.53 -26.53
N ALA A 995 -0.45 -11.18 -27.37
CA ALA A 995 0.73 -10.45 -26.94
C ALA A 995 0.38 -8.99 -26.65
N MET A 996 0.81 -8.50 -25.49
CA MET A 996 0.46 -7.18 -24.95
C MET A 996 1.72 -6.35 -24.68
N ALA A 997 1.63 -5.03 -24.78
CA ALA A 997 2.73 -4.16 -24.36
C ALA A 997 2.98 -4.25 -22.84
N LYS A 998 4.25 -4.42 -22.43
CA LYS A 998 4.64 -4.39 -21.01
C LYS A 998 4.46 -2.96 -20.46
N PRO A 999 3.84 -2.73 -19.28
CA PRO A 999 3.34 -3.70 -18.31
C PRO A 999 1.85 -3.49 -17.98
N LYS A 1000 0.92 -3.96 -18.83
CA LYS A 1000 -0.53 -3.97 -18.48
C LYS A 1000 -1.03 -5.29 -17.86
N VAL A 1001 -0.28 -6.38 -18.00
CA VAL A 1001 -0.70 -7.74 -17.54
C VAL A 1001 -0.01 -8.15 -16.23
N SER A 1002 1.32 -7.95 -16.10
CA SER A 1002 2.10 -8.54 -15.00
C SER A 1002 1.97 -7.83 -13.64
N TYR A 1003 1.61 -6.54 -13.60
CA TYR A 1003 1.44 -5.78 -12.35
C TYR A 1003 0.02 -5.88 -11.77
N ASN A 1004 -1.01 -5.81 -12.63
CA ASN A 1004 -2.42 -5.95 -12.24
C ASN A 1004 -2.79 -7.30 -11.59
N VAL A 1005 -1.90 -8.30 -11.66
CA VAL A 1005 -2.15 -9.67 -11.16
C VAL A 1005 -1.31 -10.04 -9.93
N ARG A 1006 -0.25 -9.29 -9.60
CA ARG A 1006 0.71 -9.72 -8.55
C ARG A 1006 0.76 -8.88 -7.28
N HIS A 1007 0.40 -7.59 -7.31
CA HIS A 1007 0.39 -6.73 -6.12
C HIS A 1007 -0.91 -5.92 -6.05
N PHE A 1008 -2.00 -6.56 -5.60
CA PHE A 1008 -3.07 -6.06 -4.72
C PHE A 1008 -4.13 -7.17 -4.64
N PRO A 1009 -4.64 -7.52 -3.44
CA PRO A 1009 -5.38 -8.77 -3.26
C PRO A 1009 -6.75 -8.77 -3.95
N SER A 1010 -7.09 -9.94 -4.46
CA SER A 1010 -8.36 -10.28 -5.10
C SER A 1010 -9.59 -9.99 -4.24
N MET A 1011 -10.63 -9.39 -4.83
CA MET A 1011 -12.00 -9.62 -4.39
C MET A 1011 -12.69 -10.62 -5.31
N THR A 1012 -12.82 -11.86 -4.84
CA THR A 1012 -13.83 -12.80 -5.33
C THR A 1012 -15.20 -12.37 -4.83
N TYR A 1013 -16.14 -12.05 -5.72
CA TYR A 1013 -17.55 -12.47 -5.61
C TYR A 1013 -18.28 -12.38 -6.97
N THR A 1014 -18.69 -13.55 -7.48
CA THR A 1014 -19.81 -13.79 -8.41
C THR A 1014 -19.79 -13.34 -9.88
N THR A 1015 -18.85 -12.53 -10.39
CA THR A 1015 -18.75 -12.31 -11.86
C THR A 1015 -17.31 -12.33 -12.35
N LYS A 1016 -17.08 -12.90 -13.55
CA LYS A 1016 -15.75 -12.95 -14.20
C LYS A 1016 -15.32 -11.62 -14.84
N GLY A 1017 -16.24 -10.65 -14.96
CA GLY A 1017 -16.00 -9.36 -15.61
C GLY A 1017 -15.09 -8.39 -14.83
N PRO A 1018 -15.35 -8.10 -13.54
CA PRO A 1018 -14.57 -7.14 -12.75
C PRO A 1018 -13.12 -7.55 -12.43
N THR A 1019 -12.71 -8.76 -12.84
CA THR A 1019 -11.34 -9.30 -12.71
C THR A 1019 -10.56 -9.24 -14.05
N LEU A 1020 -11.25 -8.93 -15.15
CA LEU A 1020 -10.68 -8.64 -16.48
C LEU A 1020 -10.59 -7.12 -16.77
N LEU A 1021 -11.20 -6.28 -15.90
CA LEU A 1021 -11.30 -4.82 -15.92
C LEU A 1021 -10.65 -4.21 -14.67
#